data_AF-A0A1W1ZWY9-F1
#
_entry.id   AF-A0A1W1ZWY9-F1
#
_cell.length_a   1.000
_cell.length_b   1.000
_cell.length_c   1.000
_cell.angle_alpha   90.00
_cell.angle_beta   90.00
_cell.angle_gamma   90.00
#
_symmetry.space_group_name_H-M   'P 1'
#
loop_
_entity.id
_entity.type
_entity.pdbx_description
1 polymer ?
#
loop_
_entity_poly.entity_id
_entity_poly.type
_entity_poly.pdbx_seq_one_letter_code
_entity_poly.pdbx_strand_id
1 'polypeptide(L)'
;MQANQIVLPSWLGNKTVFQQQVPFVIEGKAAPIATITLEILKDPTDGRRVSKLDTEYGTILSLEATTSAKGDFKFTIPAYKATTDAYTFVFKCFNETVTLSDIRCGDVWVFLGSEFLSIPMKHATAPATPLKRQVMSHLRFFTPSRSGLEEGEKEIAYDPKEHFKDAHWIKITDTKELADVSSSAFSFAYTVADQVHYPIGVVDLSTADSSVINWISDEVVENQVALRDYLEELELLTDKERYLANLKKDRHLNETDTLKTEIEKGKFFLDFDLEKDKKLHDLTTDEEEKKEEQEAVKEAQELDFPTAADSTFKTAQAPKEDNISSAKNLDFGMLSEIREKTGKKAVDSAYIKAKFRVGTLYRAKLHALRGLTIRGMSFSPDNEEFSFGRYDLLLMGLLGTLSSVFEPKEVYDDSLMPSMLFVTMHPGSIDYDFPYKVIEFNEKLMAFCRKLNMPTGLISLHDLLLPDKTKSFTLGVRLAVIALGHHITPMMPKSCPACSGVEKAGNKLILQFDNLGDGLRLAEGQTELRGFAVCGEDRVFYPANARILHGVRVMVWCDDIADPVSVTYGFSPFPHEATFKNLNDLPVLPFRFDREAAFYAPDLFFTSCDDLEFIGIENEGEDFKKLKVYRTFKGNGVITCDTLHKTEGTASLHIRYETENSLYGFEPVLTYKSIMAPLELRGRSRMLVDVFNPDTVKKNLKVEGFGEAEIKQQLNWQTLVFTYEKEGPITLESLKFTVEDNSKNGEIYIDNIRFE
;
A
#
# COMPACT_ATOMS: atom_id res chain seq x y z
N MET A 1 -29.61 -32.03 -30.11
CA MET A 1 -28.26 -32.57 -29.85
C MET A 1 -27.51 -31.49 -29.12
N GLN A 2 -27.35 -31.59 -27.80
CA GLN A 2 -26.45 -30.70 -27.08
C GLN A 2 -25.05 -30.94 -27.65
N ALA A 3 -24.37 -29.87 -28.07
CA ALA A 3 -22.99 -29.94 -28.50
C ALA A 3 -22.18 -30.45 -27.30
N ASN A 4 -21.57 -31.61 -27.43
CA ASN A 4 -20.75 -32.24 -26.40
C ASN A 4 -19.36 -31.56 -26.33
N GLN A 5 -19.36 -30.23 -26.17
CA GLN A 5 -18.17 -29.40 -26.26
C GLN A 5 -17.16 -29.75 -25.15
N ILE A 6 -15.88 -29.82 -25.51
CA ILE A 6 -14.79 -29.90 -24.54
C ILE A 6 -14.67 -28.53 -23.86
N VAL A 7 -14.90 -28.50 -22.55
CA VAL A 7 -14.77 -27.32 -21.68
C VAL A 7 -13.55 -27.50 -20.80
N LEU A 8 -12.62 -26.56 -20.88
CA LEU A 8 -11.37 -26.52 -20.12
C LEU A 8 -11.42 -25.43 -19.03
N PRO A 9 -10.54 -25.47 -18.01
CA PRO A 9 -10.40 -24.38 -17.04
C PRO A 9 -10.09 -23.06 -17.75
N SER A 10 -10.62 -21.94 -17.26
CA SER A 10 -10.48 -20.65 -17.96
C SER A 10 -9.05 -20.12 -18.02
N TRP A 11 -8.18 -20.54 -17.09
CA TRP A 11 -6.76 -20.21 -17.12
C TRP A 11 -5.98 -21.00 -18.19
N LEU A 12 -6.54 -22.09 -18.73
CA LEU A 12 -5.88 -22.96 -19.71
C LEU A 12 -6.39 -22.64 -21.12
N GLY A 13 -5.57 -21.94 -21.90
CA GLY A 13 -5.86 -21.54 -23.27
C GLY A 13 -4.60 -21.43 -24.13
N ASN A 14 -4.73 -20.77 -25.28
CA ASN A 14 -3.54 -20.41 -26.07
C ASN A 14 -2.65 -19.45 -25.25
N LYS A 15 -1.33 -19.52 -25.46
CA LYS A 15 -0.33 -18.62 -24.85
C LYS A 15 -0.19 -18.75 -23.31
N THR A 16 -0.84 -19.73 -22.68
CA THR A 16 -0.79 -19.97 -21.23
C THR A 16 0.63 -20.17 -20.73
N VAL A 17 0.92 -19.66 -19.52
CA VAL A 17 2.09 -20.08 -18.74
C VAL A 17 1.61 -20.97 -17.60
N PHE A 18 2.20 -22.14 -17.44
CA PHE A 18 1.97 -23.00 -16.27
C PHE A 18 3.21 -23.06 -15.39
N GLN A 19 3.00 -23.29 -14.09
CA GLN A 19 4.04 -23.29 -13.07
C GLN A 19 4.99 -24.48 -13.24
N GLN A 20 6.29 -24.19 -13.27
CA GLN A 20 7.34 -25.20 -13.30
C GLN A 20 7.46 -25.93 -11.96
N GLN A 21 8.09 -27.11 -11.99
CA GLN A 21 8.50 -27.94 -10.86
C GLN A 21 7.37 -28.47 -9.97
N VAL A 22 6.11 -28.13 -10.28
CA VAL A 22 4.94 -28.59 -9.55
C VAL A 22 4.06 -29.39 -10.51
N PRO A 23 3.65 -30.63 -10.16
CA PRO A 23 2.63 -31.34 -10.93
C PRO A 23 1.31 -30.59 -10.81
N PHE A 24 0.53 -30.58 -11.88
CA PHE A 24 -0.76 -29.88 -11.87
C PHE A 24 -1.85 -30.73 -12.49
N VAL A 25 -3.09 -30.41 -12.13
CA VAL A 25 -4.26 -31.15 -12.57
C VAL A 25 -5.05 -30.29 -13.54
N ILE A 26 -5.46 -30.90 -14.66
CA ILE A 26 -6.41 -30.30 -15.59
C ILE A 26 -7.75 -31.03 -15.39
N GLU A 27 -8.74 -30.28 -14.92
CA GLU A 27 -10.12 -30.77 -14.76
C GLU A 27 -11.02 -30.05 -15.77
N GLY A 28 -11.95 -30.79 -16.38
CA GLY A 28 -12.82 -30.21 -17.38
C GLY A 28 -14.04 -31.07 -17.64
N LYS A 29 -14.84 -30.65 -18.62
CA LYS A 29 -16.02 -31.39 -19.07
C LYS A 29 -15.92 -31.73 -20.55
N ALA A 30 -16.41 -32.90 -20.92
CA ALA A 30 -16.56 -33.33 -22.29
C ALA A 30 -17.82 -34.20 -22.41
N ALA A 31 -17.98 -34.88 -23.56
CA ALA A 31 -19.08 -35.82 -23.76
C ALA A 31 -19.18 -36.84 -22.60
N PRO A 32 -20.35 -37.10 -22.00
CA PRO A 32 -20.51 -38.09 -20.94
C PRO A 32 -20.16 -39.52 -21.36
N ILE A 33 -19.54 -40.28 -20.47
CA ILE A 33 -19.18 -41.70 -20.67
C ILE A 33 -18.38 -41.90 -21.97
N ALA A 34 -17.42 -41.00 -22.21
CA ALA A 34 -16.61 -40.94 -23.40
C ALA A 34 -15.13 -41.06 -23.07
N THR A 35 -14.37 -41.57 -24.03
CA THR A 35 -12.91 -41.48 -23.98
C THR A 35 -12.46 -40.10 -24.42
N ILE A 36 -11.71 -39.42 -23.54
CA ILE A 36 -10.97 -38.20 -23.86
C ILE A 36 -9.47 -38.49 -23.81
N THR A 37 -8.73 -38.02 -24.81
CA THR A 37 -7.28 -38.10 -24.84
C THR A 37 -6.65 -36.72 -24.78
N LEU A 38 -5.49 -36.62 -24.11
CA LEU A 38 -4.64 -35.45 -24.07
C LEU A 38 -3.26 -35.83 -24.64
N GLU A 39 -2.85 -35.16 -25.70
CA GLU A 39 -1.48 -35.21 -26.23
C GLU A 39 -0.78 -33.89 -25.91
N ILE A 40 0.39 -33.96 -25.26
CA ILE A 40 1.27 -32.81 -25.08
C ILE A 40 2.43 -32.95 -26.05
N LEU A 41 2.57 -31.94 -26.91
CA LEU A 41 3.68 -31.80 -27.83
C LEU A 41 4.63 -30.71 -27.33
N LYS A 42 5.93 -30.90 -27.58
CA LYS A 42 6.97 -29.90 -27.31
C LYS A 42 7.70 -29.56 -28.61
N ASP A 43 7.72 -28.27 -28.94
CA ASP A 43 8.34 -27.74 -30.15
C ASP A 43 9.61 -26.94 -29.79
N PRO A 44 10.73 -27.17 -30.51
CA PRO A 44 11.98 -26.48 -30.25
C PRO A 44 11.90 -25.01 -30.66
N THR A 45 12.39 -24.12 -29.78
CA THR A 45 12.36 -22.67 -30.00
C THR A 45 13.12 -22.23 -31.26
N ASP A 46 14.15 -22.98 -31.64
CA ASP A 46 14.98 -22.70 -32.83
C ASP A 46 14.30 -23.08 -34.16
N GLY A 47 13.11 -23.69 -34.12
CA GLY A 47 12.33 -24.08 -35.30
C GLY A 47 12.93 -25.24 -36.10
N ARG A 48 13.89 -25.98 -35.53
CA ARG A 48 14.47 -27.15 -36.22
C ARG A 48 13.40 -28.23 -36.43
N ARG A 49 13.54 -28.99 -37.52
CA ARG A 49 12.65 -30.14 -37.78
C ARG A 49 12.91 -31.22 -36.74
N VAL A 50 11.82 -31.64 -36.09
CA VAL A 50 11.83 -32.71 -35.09
C VAL A 50 11.64 -34.07 -35.77
N SER A 51 12.49 -35.03 -35.43
CA SER A 51 12.36 -36.42 -35.88
C SER A 51 11.25 -37.14 -35.11
N LYS A 52 10.57 -38.10 -35.72
CA LYS A 52 9.58 -38.95 -35.01
C LYS A 52 10.20 -39.84 -33.92
N LEU A 53 11.53 -39.99 -33.92
CA LEU A 53 12.28 -40.75 -32.91
C LEU A 53 12.85 -39.84 -31.80
N ASP A 54 12.61 -38.53 -31.89
CA ASP A 54 13.05 -37.59 -30.86
C ASP A 54 12.20 -37.78 -29.61
N THR A 55 12.86 -38.05 -28.48
CA THR A 55 12.18 -38.25 -27.19
C THR A 55 12.00 -36.94 -26.42
N GLU A 56 12.69 -35.87 -26.85
CA GLU A 56 12.63 -34.56 -26.21
C GLU A 56 11.60 -33.64 -26.89
N TYR A 57 11.38 -33.81 -28.20
CA TYR A 57 10.49 -32.97 -29.00
C TYR A 57 9.46 -33.82 -29.76
N GLY A 58 8.33 -33.21 -30.15
CA GLY A 58 7.16 -33.92 -30.67
C GLY A 58 6.22 -34.32 -29.53
N THR A 59 5.48 -35.42 -29.64
CA THR A 59 4.57 -35.87 -28.58
C THR A 59 5.36 -36.46 -27.41
N ILE A 60 5.45 -35.71 -26.31
CA ILE A 60 6.21 -36.09 -25.11
C ILE A 60 5.34 -36.74 -24.03
N LEU A 61 4.03 -36.54 -24.08
CA LEU A 61 3.08 -37.16 -23.17
C LEU A 61 1.77 -37.44 -23.91
N SER A 62 1.19 -38.62 -23.67
CA SER A 62 -0.15 -38.98 -24.12
C SER A 62 -0.88 -39.65 -22.96
N LEU A 63 -2.03 -39.07 -22.59
CA LEU A 63 -2.88 -39.55 -21.52
C LEU A 63 -4.29 -39.83 -22.06
N GLU A 64 -4.97 -40.80 -21.47
CA GLU A 64 -6.35 -41.16 -21.78
C GLU A 64 -7.14 -41.26 -20.48
N ALA A 65 -8.38 -40.75 -20.49
CA ALA A 65 -9.30 -40.85 -19.38
C ALA A 65 -10.73 -41.10 -19.89
N THR A 66 -11.55 -41.77 -19.08
CA THR A 66 -12.98 -41.90 -19.34
C THR A 66 -13.75 -40.85 -18.54
N THR A 67 -14.60 -40.08 -19.21
CA THR A 67 -15.41 -39.04 -18.56
C THR A 67 -16.50 -39.65 -17.68
N SER A 68 -16.90 -38.92 -16.64
CA SER A 68 -17.98 -39.31 -15.73
C SER A 68 -19.35 -39.32 -16.44
N ALA A 69 -20.40 -39.80 -15.76
CA ALA A 69 -21.78 -39.68 -16.24
C ALA A 69 -22.24 -38.22 -16.42
N LYS A 70 -21.56 -37.25 -15.78
CA LYS A 70 -21.79 -35.81 -15.94
C LYS A 70 -20.82 -35.18 -16.96
N GLY A 71 -19.92 -35.95 -17.56
CA GLY A 71 -18.93 -35.48 -18.51
C GLY A 71 -17.60 -35.02 -17.90
N ASP A 72 -17.42 -35.12 -16.58
CA ASP A 72 -16.21 -34.62 -15.92
C ASP A 72 -15.00 -35.52 -16.22
N PHE A 73 -13.83 -34.92 -16.47
CA PHE A 73 -12.57 -35.63 -16.60
C PHE A 73 -11.46 -34.95 -15.80
N LYS A 74 -10.38 -35.70 -15.55
CA LYS A 74 -9.21 -35.25 -14.81
C LYS A 74 -7.93 -35.82 -15.43
N PHE A 75 -6.97 -34.95 -15.76
CA PHE A 75 -5.62 -35.34 -16.14
C PHE A 75 -4.61 -34.81 -15.13
N THR A 76 -3.66 -35.65 -14.72
CA THR A 76 -2.53 -35.22 -13.86
C THR A 76 -1.30 -35.07 -14.73
N ILE A 77 -0.75 -33.87 -14.77
CA ILE A 77 0.41 -33.52 -15.57
C ILE A 77 1.65 -33.54 -14.67
N PRO A 78 2.73 -34.24 -15.07
CA PRO A 78 3.95 -34.28 -14.28
C PRO A 78 4.63 -32.91 -14.21
N ALA A 79 5.48 -32.72 -13.21
CA ALA A 79 6.28 -31.51 -13.08
C ALA A 79 7.28 -31.37 -14.23
N TYR A 80 7.32 -30.19 -14.85
CA TYR A 80 8.32 -29.81 -15.87
C TYR A 80 9.25 -28.73 -15.36
N LYS A 81 10.49 -28.68 -15.88
CA LYS A 81 11.40 -27.55 -15.64
C LYS A 81 11.03 -26.37 -16.55
N ALA A 82 11.29 -25.14 -16.11
CA ALA A 82 11.11 -23.97 -16.95
C ALA A 82 11.92 -24.10 -18.25
N THR A 83 11.34 -23.63 -19.35
CA THR A 83 11.97 -23.66 -20.67
C THR A 83 11.40 -22.54 -21.54
N THR A 84 12.21 -22.08 -22.48
CA THR A 84 11.79 -21.16 -23.54
C THR A 84 11.11 -21.88 -24.70
N ASP A 85 11.04 -23.21 -24.70
CA ASP A 85 10.32 -24.03 -25.69
C ASP A 85 8.80 -23.88 -25.58
N ALA A 86 8.11 -24.12 -26.69
CA ALA A 86 6.65 -24.02 -26.75
C ALA A 86 6.03 -25.41 -26.60
N TYR A 87 4.90 -25.48 -25.91
CA TYR A 87 4.08 -26.67 -25.82
C TYR A 87 2.78 -26.48 -26.60
N THR A 88 2.28 -27.58 -27.15
CA THR A 88 0.96 -27.67 -27.76
C THR A 88 0.17 -28.78 -27.07
N PHE A 89 -1.00 -28.44 -26.51
CA PHE A 89 -1.89 -29.41 -25.86
C PHE A 89 -3.04 -29.70 -26.81
N VAL A 90 -3.28 -30.98 -27.09
CA VAL A 90 -4.34 -31.42 -28.00
C VAL A 90 -5.28 -32.35 -27.23
N PHE A 91 -6.51 -31.88 -27.01
CA PHE A 91 -7.58 -32.66 -26.41
C PHE A 91 -8.45 -33.24 -27.51
N LYS A 92 -8.74 -34.54 -27.48
CA LYS A 92 -9.62 -35.20 -28.46
C LYS A 92 -10.70 -35.98 -27.73
N CYS A 93 -11.96 -35.80 -28.15
CA CYS A 93 -13.10 -36.55 -27.64
C CYS A 93 -14.09 -36.75 -28.79
N PHE A 94 -14.32 -38.02 -29.19
CA PHE A 94 -15.07 -38.35 -30.40
C PHE A 94 -14.60 -37.58 -31.66
N ASN A 95 -15.44 -36.70 -32.20
CA ASN A 95 -15.16 -35.88 -33.38
C ASN A 95 -14.67 -34.47 -33.03
N GLU A 96 -14.59 -34.14 -31.75
CA GLU A 96 -14.13 -32.83 -31.29
C GLU A 96 -12.63 -32.87 -30.97
N THR A 97 -11.93 -31.83 -31.40
CA THR A 97 -10.52 -31.63 -31.09
C THR A 97 -10.29 -30.18 -30.70
N VAL A 98 -9.73 -29.96 -29.51
CA VAL A 98 -9.32 -28.65 -29.02
C VAL A 98 -7.79 -28.62 -28.97
N THR A 99 -7.20 -27.71 -29.74
CA THR A 99 -5.74 -27.52 -29.79
C THR A 99 -5.38 -26.18 -29.17
N LEU A 100 -4.59 -26.22 -28.11
CA LEU A 100 -4.02 -25.05 -27.44
C LEU A 100 -2.53 -24.96 -27.78
N SER A 101 -2.09 -23.80 -28.26
CA SER A 101 -0.76 -23.58 -28.79
C SER A 101 -0.02 -22.46 -28.07
N ASP A 102 1.31 -22.46 -28.21
CA ASP A 102 2.23 -21.52 -27.54
C ASP A 102 2.12 -21.54 -26.00
N ILE A 103 1.87 -22.71 -25.42
CA ILE A 103 1.90 -22.89 -23.98
C ILE A 103 3.36 -22.87 -23.50
N ARG A 104 3.63 -22.24 -22.37
CA ARG A 104 4.98 -22.05 -21.80
C ARG A 104 5.07 -22.62 -20.38
N CYS A 105 6.25 -23.12 -20.03
CA CYS A 105 6.57 -23.60 -18.68
C CYS A 105 7.50 -22.58 -18.01
N GLY A 106 7.08 -22.02 -16.87
CA GLY A 106 7.77 -20.92 -16.21
C GLY A 106 7.26 -20.69 -14.79
N ASP A 107 7.41 -19.48 -14.25
CA ASP A 107 6.78 -19.12 -12.97
C ASP A 107 5.50 -18.32 -13.19
N VAL A 108 4.48 -18.62 -12.38
CA VAL A 108 3.17 -17.97 -12.43
C VAL A 108 2.93 -17.22 -11.12
N TRP A 109 2.60 -15.94 -11.23
CA TRP A 109 2.35 -15.05 -10.09
C TRP A 109 0.95 -14.46 -10.15
N VAL A 110 0.34 -14.19 -8.99
CA VAL A 110 -1.02 -13.62 -8.91
C VAL A 110 -0.97 -12.26 -8.22
N PHE A 111 -1.61 -11.25 -8.82
CA PHE A 111 -1.70 -9.90 -8.26
C PHE A 111 -3.15 -9.60 -7.88
N LEU A 112 -3.39 -9.20 -6.63
CA LEU A 112 -4.71 -8.92 -6.07
C LEU A 112 -4.69 -7.65 -5.20
N GLY A 113 -5.87 -7.10 -4.91
CA GLY A 113 -6.03 -5.87 -4.12
C GLY A 113 -6.06 -4.58 -4.94
N SER A 114 -5.88 -3.45 -4.25
CA SER A 114 -6.20 -2.10 -4.73
C SER A 114 -4.96 -1.26 -5.08
N GLU A 115 -5.14 0.06 -5.12
CA GLU A 115 -4.09 1.09 -5.10
C GLU A 115 -3.00 0.88 -6.17
N PHE A 116 -1.73 0.96 -5.79
CA PHE A 116 -0.58 0.92 -6.68
C PHE A 116 -0.41 -0.39 -7.45
N LEU A 117 -1.04 -1.49 -6.99
CA LEU A 117 -1.10 -2.73 -7.76
C LEU A 117 -2.11 -2.67 -8.89
N SER A 118 -3.07 -1.75 -8.86
CA SER A 118 -4.16 -1.64 -9.83
C SER A 118 -3.98 -0.56 -10.89
N ILE A 119 -2.82 0.13 -10.94
CA ILE A 119 -2.58 1.21 -11.90
C ILE A 119 -2.28 0.62 -13.29
N PRO A 120 -3.15 0.84 -14.30
CA PRO A 120 -2.95 0.32 -15.65
C PRO A 120 -1.75 0.97 -16.35
N MET A 121 -1.11 0.23 -17.25
CA MET A 121 0.02 0.70 -18.08
C MET A 121 -0.27 2.02 -18.82
N LYS A 122 -1.50 2.22 -19.33
CA LYS A 122 -1.89 3.48 -20.01
C LYS A 122 -1.90 4.72 -19.12
N HIS A 123 -1.91 4.55 -17.80
CA HIS A 123 -1.87 5.64 -16.81
C HIS A 123 -0.51 5.78 -16.11
N ALA A 124 0.37 4.80 -16.28
CA ALA A 124 1.72 4.81 -15.74
C ALA A 124 2.75 5.37 -16.75
N THR A 125 3.94 5.71 -16.24
CA THR A 125 5.08 6.09 -17.07
C THR A 125 6.19 5.06 -16.87
N ALA A 126 6.62 4.44 -17.97
CA ALA A 126 7.73 3.50 -17.95
C ALA A 126 9.05 4.23 -17.65
N PRO A 127 10.05 3.54 -17.06
CA PRO A 127 11.37 4.12 -16.85
C PRO A 127 12.02 4.56 -18.17
N ALA A 128 12.93 5.53 -18.10
CA ALA A 128 13.61 6.09 -19.28
C ALA A 128 14.50 5.06 -20.01
N THR A 129 14.90 3.98 -19.33
CA THR A 129 15.76 2.93 -19.89
C THR A 129 14.98 2.05 -20.88
N PRO A 130 15.49 1.83 -22.11
CA PRO A 130 14.85 0.94 -23.07
C PRO A 130 14.73 -0.50 -22.58
N LEU A 131 13.55 -1.10 -22.75
CA LEU A 131 13.29 -2.51 -22.39
C LEU A 131 13.90 -3.47 -23.43
N LYS A 132 14.50 -4.56 -22.97
CA LYS A 132 15.14 -5.58 -23.81
C LYS A 132 14.08 -6.44 -24.52
N ARG A 133 14.10 -6.46 -25.85
CA ARG A 133 13.13 -7.24 -26.67
C ARG A 133 13.14 -8.74 -26.34
N GLN A 134 14.29 -9.32 -26.02
CA GLN A 134 14.41 -10.73 -25.64
C GLN A 134 13.65 -11.03 -24.35
N VAL A 135 13.84 -10.21 -23.31
CA VAL A 135 13.13 -10.35 -22.03
C VAL A 135 11.62 -10.24 -22.23
N MET A 136 11.19 -9.25 -23.02
CA MET A 136 9.78 -9.03 -23.32
C MET A 136 9.11 -10.28 -23.95
N SER A 137 9.85 -11.09 -24.71
CA SER A 137 9.29 -12.31 -25.32
C SER A 137 8.85 -13.38 -24.30
N HIS A 138 9.37 -13.31 -23.07
CA HIS A 138 9.06 -14.22 -21.97
C HIS A 138 7.80 -13.82 -21.17
N LEU A 139 7.26 -12.62 -21.37
CA LEU A 139 6.18 -12.10 -20.54
C LEU A 139 4.82 -12.53 -21.07
N ARG A 140 3.94 -12.97 -20.17
CA ARG A 140 2.52 -13.27 -20.45
C ARG A 140 1.66 -12.78 -19.29
N PHE A 141 0.49 -12.24 -19.61
CA PHE A 141 -0.44 -11.73 -18.60
C PHE A 141 -1.81 -12.39 -18.79
N PHE A 142 -2.42 -12.87 -17.73
CA PHE A 142 -3.81 -13.29 -17.74
C PHE A 142 -4.60 -12.25 -16.96
N THR A 143 -5.56 -11.58 -17.60
CA THR A 143 -6.38 -10.59 -16.93
C THR A 143 -7.84 -10.79 -17.32
N PRO A 144 -8.73 -11.13 -16.37
CA PRO A 144 -10.15 -10.96 -16.59
C PRO A 144 -10.48 -9.46 -16.61
N SER A 145 -11.69 -9.11 -17.03
CA SER A 145 -12.15 -7.71 -17.04
C SER A 145 -11.83 -6.99 -15.73
N ARG A 146 -11.27 -5.76 -15.81
CA ARG A 146 -10.86 -4.99 -14.62
C ARG A 146 -12.03 -4.72 -13.68
N SER A 147 -13.24 -4.54 -14.18
CA SER A 147 -14.46 -4.37 -13.35
C SER A 147 -14.99 -5.69 -12.77
N GLY A 148 -14.51 -6.84 -13.25
CA GLY A 148 -15.11 -8.14 -12.98
C GLY A 148 -16.33 -8.47 -13.86
N LEU A 149 -16.81 -7.50 -14.66
CA LEU A 149 -17.95 -7.65 -15.58
C LEU A 149 -17.47 -8.00 -16.98
N GLU A 150 -18.04 -9.05 -17.56
CA GLU A 150 -17.77 -9.47 -18.94
C GLU A 150 -18.79 -8.86 -19.92
N GLU A 151 -18.57 -9.05 -21.22
CA GLU A 151 -19.43 -8.45 -22.24
C GLU A 151 -20.91 -8.84 -22.03
N GLY A 152 -21.77 -7.81 -21.96
CA GLY A 152 -23.21 -7.96 -21.72
C GLY A 152 -23.61 -8.04 -20.23
N GLU A 153 -22.68 -8.06 -19.30
CA GLU A 153 -22.97 -8.03 -17.87
C GLU A 153 -23.04 -6.60 -17.34
N LYS A 154 -24.05 -6.33 -16.50
CA LYS A 154 -24.25 -5.03 -15.86
C LYS A 154 -23.81 -5.02 -14.39
N GLU A 155 -23.89 -6.17 -13.73
CA GLU A 155 -23.69 -6.35 -12.30
C GLU A 155 -23.03 -7.71 -12.03
N ILE A 156 -22.25 -7.79 -10.94
CA ILE A 156 -21.62 -9.03 -10.52
C ILE A 156 -22.70 -9.92 -9.88
N ALA A 157 -22.88 -11.12 -10.40
CA ALA A 157 -23.85 -12.08 -9.88
C ALA A 157 -23.49 -12.56 -8.45
N TYR A 158 -24.51 -12.95 -7.69
CA TYR A 158 -24.32 -13.56 -6.36
C TYR A 158 -23.67 -14.96 -6.44
N ASP A 159 -23.99 -15.72 -7.48
CA ASP A 159 -23.41 -17.05 -7.66
C ASP A 159 -22.02 -16.90 -8.34
N PRO A 160 -20.97 -17.61 -7.86
CA PRO A 160 -19.63 -17.49 -8.44
C PRO A 160 -19.56 -17.86 -9.92
N LYS A 161 -18.69 -17.18 -10.67
CA LYS A 161 -18.40 -17.55 -12.07
C LYS A 161 -17.60 -18.84 -12.12
N GLU A 162 -18.12 -19.84 -12.83
CA GLU A 162 -17.39 -21.10 -13.09
C GLU A 162 -16.32 -20.93 -14.17
N HIS A 163 -16.60 -20.13 -15.19
CA HIS A 163 -15.71 -19.88 -16.32
C HIS A 163 -15.78 -18.42 -16.77
N PHE A 164 -14.65 -17.89 -17.22
CA PHE A 164 -14.59 -16.64 -18.00
C PHE A 164 -15.01 -16.89 -19.44
N LYS A 165 -15.73 -15.93 -20.02
CA LYS A 165 -16.10 -15.85 -21.44
C LYS A 165 -15.01 -15.15 -22.26
N ASP A 166 -14.46 -14.07 -21.73
CA ASP A 166 -13.63 -13.14 -22.52
C ASP A 166 -12.16 -13.09 -22.06
N ALA A 167 -11.85 -13.64 -20.88
CA ALA A 167 -10.50 -13.63 -20.32
C ALA A 167 -9.57 -14.59 -21.07
N HIS A 168 -8.37 -14.13 -21.39
CA HIS A 168 -7.35 -14.93 -22.07
C HIS A 168 -5.94 -14.40 -21.78
N TRP A 169 -4.93 -15.16 -22.20
CA TRP A 169 -3.52 -14.78 -22.03
C TRP A 169 -3.07 -13.78 -23.09
N ILE A 170 -2.60 -12.63 -22.61
CA ILE A 170 -2.08 -11.49 -23.34
C ILE A 170 -0.57 -11.64 -23.52
N LYS A 171 -0.09 -11.44 -24.76
CA LYS A 171 1.34 -11.26 -25.07
C LYS A 171 1.70 -9.80 -25.15
N ILE A 172 3.00 -9.52 -25.06
CA ILE A 172 3.55 -8.18 -25.31
C ILE A 172 3.23 -7.60 -26.71
N THR A 173 2.87 -8.45 -27.68
CA THR A 173 2.44 -8.02 -29.02
C THR A 173 1.00 -7.51 -29.05
N ASP A 174 0.19 -7.85 -28.05
CA ASP A 174 -1.23 -7.51 -27.95
C ASP A 174 -1.39 -6.14 -27.26
N THR A 175 -0.85 -5.09 -27.90
CA THR A 175 -0.59 -3.78 -27.25
C THR A 175 -1.82 -3.09 -26.68
N LYS A 176 -3.01 -3.29 -27.27
CA LYS A 176 -4.27 -2.70 -26.78
C LYS A 176 -4.67 -3.27 -25.43
N GLU A 177 -4.58 -4.59 -25.26
CA GLU A 177 -4.95 -5.28 -24.03
C GLU A 177 -3.86 -5.12 -22.97
N LEU A 178 -2.60 -5.10 -23.38
CA LEU A 178 -1.47 -4.80 -22.51
C LEU A 178 -1.58 -3.41 -21.84
N ALA A 179 -2.24 -2.45 -22.49
CA ALA A 179 -2.46 -1.11 -21.94
C ALA A 179 -3.31 -1.12 -20.66
N ASP A 180 -4.14 -2.15 -20.48
CA ASP A 180 -5.00 -2.34 -19.32
C ASP A 180 -4.38 -3.24 -18.24
N VAL A 181 -3.23 -3.88 -18.51
CA VAL A 181 -2.47 -4.63 -17.50
C VAL A 181 -1.87 -3.67 -16.47
N SER A 182 -1.82 -4.10 -15.21
CA SER A 182 -1.15 -3.37 -14.14
C SER A 182 0.32 -3.11 -14.46
N SER A 183 0.74 -1.85 -14.29
CA SER A 183 2.12 -1.43 -14.51
C SER A 183 3.10 -2.05 -13.51
N SER A 184 2.69 -2.24 -12.26
CA SER A 184 3.48 -3.01 -11.28
C SER A 184 3.62 -4.48 -11.68
N ALA A 185 2.55 -5.13 -12.16
CA ALA A 185 2.61 -6.52 -12.65
C ALA A 185 3.55 -6.66 -13.85
N PHE A 186 3.49 -5.70 -14.78
CA PHE A 186 4.38 -5.65 -15.92
C PHE A 186 5.85 -5.48 -15.51
N SER A 187 6.13 -4.49 -14.67
CA SER A 187 7.48 -4.19 -14.16
C SER A 187 8.06 -5.37 -13.37
N PHE A 188 7.21 -6.01 -12.55
CA PHE A 188 7.54 -7.23 -11.83
C PHE A 188 7.96 -8.35 -12.79
N ALA A 189 7.09 -8.69 -13.74
CA ALA A 189 7.33 -9.78 -14.68
C ALA A 189 8.61 -9.55 -15.49
N TYR A 190 8.81 -8.31 -15.97
CA TYR A 190 10.01 -7.92 -16.70
C TYR A 190 11.28 -8.09 -15.85
N THR A 191 11.26 -7.59 -14.62
CA THR A 191 12.43 -7.62 -13.73
C THR A 191 12.81 -9.06 -13.37
N VAL A 192 11.83 -9.91 -13.06
CA VAL A 192 12.09 -11.34 -12.83
C VAL A 192 12.62 -12.01 -14.09
N ALA A 193 11.95 -11.82 -15.25
CA ALA A 193 12.36 -12.43 -16.51
C ALA A 193 13.76 -12.01 -16.98
N ASP A 194 14.20 -10.78 -16.69
CA ASP A 194 15.55 -10.30 -17.00
C ASP A 194 16.63 -11.00 -16.17
N GLN A 195 16.28 -11.53 -15.00
CA GLN A 195 17.20 -12.31 -14.15
C GLN A 195 17.17 -13.81 -14.48
N VAL A 196 15.99 -14.36 -14.79
CA VAL A 196 15.82 -15.82 -14.90
C VAL A 196 15.84 -16.35 -16.33
N HIS A 197 15.60 -15.49 -17.32
CA HIS A 197 15.63 -15.81 -18.75
C HIS A 197 14.69 -16.93 -19.22
N TYR A 198 13.56 -17.13 -18.52
CA TYR A 198 12.49 -18.04 -18.91
C TYR A 198 11.11 -17.36 -18.76
N PRO A 199 10.02 -17.96 -19.30
CA PRO A 199 8.69 -17.36 -19.28
C PRO A 199 8.18 -17.01 -17.88
N ILE A 200 7.60 -15.81 -17.72
CA ILE A 200 6.93 -15.37 -16.50
C ILE A 200 5.47 -15.04 -16.85
N GLY A 201 4.56 -15.74 -16.18
CA GLY A 201 3.12 -15.49 -16.24
C GLY A 201 2.68 -14.66 -15.05
N VAL A 202 1.91 -13.60 -15.27
CA VAL A 202 1.23 -12.87 -14.19
C VAL A 202 -0.27 -12.88 -14.42
N VAL A 203 -1.00 -13.39 -13.44
CA VAL A 203 -2.46 -13.31 -13.34
C VAL A 203 -2.80 -12.00 -12.63
N ASP A 204 -3.15 -10.98 -13.41
CA ASP A 204 -3.48 -9.65 -12.91
C ASP A 204 -4.98 -9.55 -12.60
N LEU A 205 -5.32 -9.69 -11.32
CA LEU A 205 -6.68 -9.52 -10.80
C LEU A 205 -6.88 -8.16 -10.12
N SER A 206 -5.83 -7.35 -9.99
CA SER A 206 -5.84 -6.09 -9.25
C SER A 206 -7.04 -5.20 -9.64
N THR A 207 -7.71 -4.65 -8.62
CA THR A 207 -8.95 -3.88 -8.78
C THR A 207 -8.89 -2.67 -7.87
N ALA A 208 -8.96 -1.47 -8.44
CA ALA A 208 -9.02 -0.25 -7.65
C ALA A 208 -10.29 -0.25 -6.77
N ASP A 209 -10.21 0.39 -5.60
CA ASP A 209 -11.29 0.47 -4.61
C ASP A 209 -11.82 -0.92 -4.18
N SER A 210 -10.89 -1.88 -4.01
CA SER A 210 -11.23 -3.23 -3.55
C SER A 210 -10.66 -3.52 -2.17
N SER A 211 -11.55 -3.82 -1.22
CA SER A 211 -11.14 -4.25 0.12
C SER A 211 -10.88 -5.76 0.16
N VAL A 212 -10.13 -6.20 1.16
CA VAL A 212 -9.80 -7.58 1.49
C VAL A 212 -11.05 -8.46 1.54
N ILE A 213 -12.17 -7.95 2.05
CA ILE A 213 -13.39 -8.75 2.21
C ILE A 213 -14.05 -9.08 0.88
N ASN A 214 -13.82 -8.31 -0.19
CA ASN A 214 -14.30 -8.68 -1.52
C ASN A 214 -13.68 -10.00 -2.03
N TRP A 215 -12.50 -10.34 -1.52
CA TRP A 215 -11.70 -11.49 -1.97
C TRP A 215 -11.92 -12.75 -1.13
N ILE A 216 -12.65 -12.66 -0.01
CA ILE A 216 -12.90 -13.79 0.90
C ILE A 216 -14.09 -14.61 0.39
N SER A 217 -13.94 -15.93 0.30
CA SER A 217 -15.01 -16.82 -0.13
C SER A 217 -16.04 -17.09 0.98
N ASP A 218 -17.28 -17.37 0.57
CA ASP A 218 -18.34 -17.76 1.50
C ASP A 218 -17.98 -19.03 2.29
N GLU A 219 -17.33 -20.00 1.63
CA GLU A 219 -16.85 -21.23 2.27
C GLU A 219 -15.87 -20.95 3.42
N VAL A 220 -14.95 -20.00 3.24
CA VAL A 220 -13.98 -19.67 4.29
C VAL A 220 -14.66 -18.90 5.43
N VAL A 221 -15.58 -18.00 5.11
CA VAL A 221 -16.40 -17.33 6.14
C VAL A 221 -17.17 -18.36 6.97
N GLU A 222 -17.82 -19.33 6.34
CA GLU A 222 -18.58 -20.37 7.04
C GLU A 222 -17.70 -21.26 7.92
N ASN A 223 -16.50 -21.59 7.45
CA ASN A 223 -15.58 -22.48 8.16
C ASN A 223 -14.77 -21.78 9.28
N GLN A 224 -14.62 -20.45 9.22
CA GLN A 224 -13.87 -19.67 10.21
C GLN A 224 -14.82 -18.88 11.14
N VAL A 225 -15.22 -19.51 12.26
CA VAL A 225 -16.18 -18.94 13.21
C VAL A 225 -15.82 -17.52 13.66
N ALA A 226 -14.55 -17.26 14.03
CA ALA A 226 -14.13 -15.94 14.48
C ALA A 226 -14.24 -14.86 13.39
N LEU A 227 -13.99 -15.22 12.13
CA LEU A 227 -14.15 -14.29 11.00
C LEU A 227 -15.62 -14.01 10.74
N ARG A 228 -16.47 -15.05 10.74
CA ARG A 228 -17.91 -14.91 10.56
C ARG A 228 -18.51 -14.02 11.64
N ASP A 229 -18.21 -14.30 12.91
CA ASP A 229 -18.75 -13.56 14.04
C ASP A 229 -18.33 -12.07 13.97
N TYR A 230 -17.09 -11.79 13.52
CA TYR A 230 -16.61 -10.42 13.29
C TYR A 230 -17.36 -9.73 12.13
N LEU A 231 -17.60 -10.41 11.01
CA LEU A 231 -18.37 -9.85 9.90
C LEU A 231 -19.85 -9.67 10.23
N GLU A 232 -20.42 -10.50 11.11
CA GLU A 232 -21.76 -10.33 11.67
C GLU A 232 -21.85 -9.10 12.58
N GLU A 233 -20.84 -8.88 13.43
CA GLU A 233 -20.75 -7.69 14.29
C GLU A 233 -20.70 -6.40 13.47
N LEU A 234 -19.98 -6.41 12.34
CA LEU A 234 -19.93 -5.28 11.40
C LEU A 234 -21.17 -5.20 10.49
N GLU A 235 -22.13 -6.11 10.61
CA GLU A 235 -23.32 -6.22 9.76
C GLU A 235 -23.01 -6.35 8.26
N LEU A 236 -21.85 -6.89 7.89
CA LEU A 236 -21.37 -7.00 6.51
C LEU A 236 -21.74 -8.32 5.82
N LEU A 237 -22.20 -9.32 6.56
CA LEU A 237 -22.70 -10.55 5.95
C LEU A 237 -24.00 -10.30 5.18
N THR A 238 -24.03 -10.80 3.94
CA THR A 238 -25.18 -10.66 3.04
C THR A 238 -25.61 -12.02 2.53
N ASP A 239 -26.89 -12.34 2.69
CA ASP A 239 -27.53 -13.40 1.92
C ASP A 239 -27.86 -12.93 0.50
N LYS A 240 -28.41 -13.84 -0.31
CA LYS A 240 -28.79 -13.55 -1.70
C LYS A 240 -29.84 -12.43 -1.79
N GLU A 241 -30.78 -12.35 -0.86
CA GLU A 241 -31.84 -11.35 -0.87
C GLU A 241 -31.28 -9.95 -0.58
N ARG A 242 -30.48 -9.81 0.47
CA ARG A 242 -29.79 -8.57 0.84
C ARG A 242 -28.82 -8.11 -0.24
N TYR A 243 -28.09 -9.04 -0.86
CA TYR A 243 -27.21 -8.72 -1.98
C TYR A 243 -27.99 -8.14 -3.18
N LEU A 244 -29.10 -8.76 -3.57
CA LEU A 244 -29.96 -8.26 -4.63
C LEU A 244 -30.63 -6.92 -4.28
N ALA A 245 -30.94 -6.68 -3.00
CA ALA A 245 -31.42 -5.39 -2.53
C ALA A 245 -30.36 -4.29 -2.64
N ASN A 246 -29.10 -4.59 -2.30
CA ASN A 246 -27.98 -3.67 -2.49
C ASN A 246 -27.76 -3.33 -3.98
N LEU A 247 -27.84 -4.32 -4.88
CA LEU A 247 -27.75 -4.08 -6.33
C LEU A 247 -28.90 -3.21 -6.87
N LYS A 248 -30.12 -3.36 -6.33
CA LYS A 248 -31.23 -2.44 -6.65
C LYS A 248 -30.91 -1.00 -6.24
N LYS A 249 -30.33 -0.81 -5.05
CA LYS A 249 -29.90 0.52 -4.58
C LYS A 249 -28.79 1.09 -5.45
N ASP A 250 -27.81 0.28 -5.86
CA ASP A 250 -26.75 0.73 -6.78
C ASP A 250 -27.30 1.25 -8.09
N ARG A 251 -28.28 0.54 -8.68
CA ARG A 251 -28.93 0.99 -9.92
C ARG A 251 -29.60 2.34 -9.73
N HIS A 252 -30.33 2.51 -8.63
CA HIS A 252 -30.98 3.77 -8.31
C HIS A 252 -29.96 4.91 -8.18
N LEU A 253 -28.90 4.71 -7.40
CA LEU A 253 -27.83 5.70 -7.20
C LEU A 253 -27.14 6.06 -8.52
N ASN A 254 -26.77 5.05 -9.32
CA ASN A 254 -26.11 5.26 -10.60
C ASN A 254 -27.01 5.99 -11.61
N GLU A 255 -28.31 5.68 -11.65
CA GLU A 255 -29.28 6.38 -12.50
C GLU A 255 -29.42 7.85 -12.08
N THR A 256 -29.51 8.11 -10.78
CA THR A 256 -29.56 9.45 -10.21
C THR A 256 -28.32 10.27 -10.55
N ASP A 257 -27.12 9.70 -10.37
CA ASP A 257 -25.86 10.39 -10.66
C ASP A 257 -25.66 10.62 -12.15
N THR A 258 -26.06 9.67 -12.99
CA THR A 258 -26.03 9.84 -14.45
C THR A 258 -26.93 10.99 -14.88
N LEU A 259 -28.17 11.05 -14.36
CA LEU A 259 -29.11 12.13 -14.67
C LEU A 259 -28.59 13.48 -14.21
N LYS A 260 -28.05 13.59 -12.98
CA LYS A 260 -27.42 14.83 -12.49
C LYS A 260 -26.32 15.30 -13.43
N THR A 261 -25.42 14.40 -13.84
CA THR A 261 -24.30 14.72 -14.73
C THR A 261 -24.78 15.16 -16.12
N GLU A 262 -25.83 14.53 -16.65
CA GLU A 262 -26.42 14.91 -17.93
C GLU A 262 -27.12 16.27 -17.88
N ILE A 263 -27.83 16.57 -16.80
CA ILE A 263 -28.49 17.86 -16.56
C ILE A 263 -27.44 18.98 -16.43
N GLU A 264 -26.36 18.75 -15.69
CA GLU A 264 -25.27 19.72 -15.56
C GLU A 264 -24.59 20.00 -16.91
N LYS A 265 -24.34 18.97 -17.72
CA LYS A 265 -23.83 19.14 -19.08
C LYS A 265 -24.83 19.90 -19.96
N GLY A 266 -26.12 19.57 -19.89
CA GLY A 266 -27.18 20.28 -20.62
C GLY A 266 -27.22 21.78 -20.26
N LYS A 267 -27.14 22.10 -18.96
CA LYS A 267 -27.03 23.49 -18.46
C LYS A 267 -25.80 24.20 -19.01
N PHE A 268 -24.66 23.51 -19.10
CA PHE A 268 -23.43 24.06 -19.68
C PHE A 268 -23.57 24.39 -21.18
N PHE A 269 -24.34 23.59 -21.93
CA PHE A 269 -24.59 23.79 -23.37
C PHE A 269 -25.85 24.60 -23.69
N LEU A 270 -26.55 25.17 -22.69
CA LEU A 270 -27.86 25.83 -22.84
C LEU A 270 -28.93 24.94 -23.50
N ASP A 271 -28.79 23.62 -23.37
CA ASP A 271 -29.75 22.62 -23.86
C ASP A 271 -30.48 22.01 -22.66
N PHE A 272 -31.60 22.62 -22.30
CA PHE A 272 -32.33 22.33 -21.06
C PHE A 272 -33.39 21.25 -21.28
N ASP A 273 -33.20 20.09 -20.64
CA ASP A 273 -34.10 18.94 -20.77
C ASP A 273 -35.01 18.80 -19.53
N LEU A 274 -36.21 19.37 -19.64
CA LEU A 274 -37.26 19.36 -18.61
C LEU A 274 -37.73 17.94 -18.23
N GLU A 275 -37.64 16.96 -19.15
CA GLU A 275 -38.05 15.59 -18.86
C GLU A 275 -37.03 14.88 -17.97
N LYS A 276 -35.73 15.13 -18.19
CA LYS A 276 -34.66 14.62 -17.32
C LYS A 276 -34.70 15.25 -15.95
N ASP A 277 -34.93 16.56 -15.85
CA ASP A 277 -35.09 17.25 -14.56
C ASP A 277 -36.28 16.71 -13.78
N LYS A 278 -37.40 16.44 -14.45
CA LYS A 278 -38.58 15.83 -13.81
C LYS A 278 -38.29 14.40 -13.34
N LYS A 279 -37.60 13.60 -14.16
CA LYS A 279 -37.22 12.23 -13.79
C LYS A 279 -36.24 12.21 -12.60
N LEU A 280 -35.29 13.14 -12.57
CA LEU A 280 -34.40 13.33 -11.42
C LEU A 280 -35.21 13.71 -10.18
N HIS A 281 -36.12 14.68 -10.30
CA HIS A 281 -37.01 15.10 -9.21
C HIS A 281 -37.78 13.89 -8.67
N ASP A 282 -38.47 13.13 -9.52
CA ASP A 282 -39.26 11.95 -9.12
C ASP A 282 -38.41 10.92 -8.35
N LEU A 283 -37.20 10.60 -8.84
CA LEU A 283 -36.25 9.68 -8.17
C LEU A 283 -35.74 10.23 -6.83
N THR A 284 -35.55 11.54 -6.70
CA THR A 284 -35.11 12.17 -5.45
C THR A 284 -36.23 12.36 -4.44
N THR A 285 -37.48 12.62 -4.86
CA THR A 285 -38.63 12.66 -3.96
C THR A 285 -38.95 11.28 -3.38
N ASP A 286 -38.76 10.21 -4.16
CA ASP A 286 -38.82 8.83 -3.65
C ASP A 286 -37.74 8.55 -2.58
N GLU A 287 -36.61 9.28 -2.59
CA GLU A 287 -35.59 9.23 -1.53
C GLU A 287 -35.94 10.10 -0.33
N GLU A 288 -36.54 11.27 -0.52
CA GLU A 288 -36.98 12.15 0.57
C GLU A 288 -38.17 11.57 1.34
N GLU A 289 -39.17 11.00 0.66
CA GLU A 289 -40.30 10.30 1.30
C GLU A 289 -39.84 9.05 2.06
N LYS A 290 -38.88 8.29 1.51
CA LYS A 290 -38.27 7.15 2.22
C LYS A 290 -37.29 7.57 3.30
N LYS A 291 -36.63 8.74 3.18
CA LYS A 291 -35.82 9.35 4.24
C LYS A 291 -36.68 9.86 5.37
N GLU A 292 -37.88 10.39 5.13
CA GLU A 292 -38.83 10.79 6.18
C GLU A 292 -39.43 9.56 6.89
N GLU A 293 -39.75 8.48 6.16
CA GLU A 293 -40.13 7.18 6.77
C GLU A 293 -38.96 6.54 7.54
N GLN A 294 -37.72 6.67 7.04
CA GLN A 294 -36.52 6.22 7.74
C GLN A 294 -36.15 7.14 8.91
N GLU A 295 -36.35 8.46 8.83
CA GLU A 295 -36.06 9.43 9.90
C GLU A 295 -36.98 9.25 11.11
N ALA A 296 -38.23 8.85 10.88
CA ALA A 296 -39.12 8.37 11.94
C ALA A 296 -38.63 7.07 12.62
N VAL A 297 -37.68 6.35 12.00
CA VAL A 297 -37.01 5.15 12.53
C VAL A 297 -35.55 5.44 12.97
N LYS A 298 -34.92 6.54 12.50
CA LYS A 298 -33.50 6.90 12.72
C LYS A 298 -33.14 7.40 14.11
N GLU A 299 -34.08 7.60 15.03
CA GLU A 299 -33.70 7.66 16.45
C GLU A 299 -33.05 6.34 16.93
N ALA A 300 -33.03 5.30 16.09
CA ALA A 300 -32.08 4.20 16.18
C ALA A 300 -31.45 3.85 14.80
N GLN A 301 -30.17 4.16 14.66
CA GLN A 301 -29.18 3.51 13.77
C GLN A 301 -29.22 3.89 12.27
N GLU A 302 -28.64 5.05 11.95
CA GLU A 302 -27.72 5.14 10.82
C GLU A 302 -26.34 4.66 11.27
N LEU A 303 -25.73 3.71 10.55
CA LEU A 303 -24.32 3.37 10.69
C LEU A 303 -23.50 4.38 9.88
N ASP A 304 -23.48 5.62 10.37
CA ASP A 304 -22.29 6.45 10.23
C ASP A 304 -21.29 5.89 11.23
N PHE A 305 -20.10 5.52 10.76
CA PHE A 305 -19.02 5.14 11.67
C PHE A 305 -18.79 6.32 12.62
N PRO A 306 -18.80 6.11 13.96
CA PRO A 306 -18.45 7.18 14.86
C PRO A 306 -17.02 7.62 14.51
N THR A 307 -16.86 8.88 14.11
CA THR A 307 -15.58 9.57 14.29
C THR A 307 -15.18 9.39 15.75
N ALA A 308 -13.89 9.13 16.01
CA ALA A 308 -13.45 8.56 17.28
C ALA A 308 -13.39 9.59 18.44
N ALA A 309 -14.53 10.21 18.72
CA ALA A 309 -14.75 11.08 19.87
C ALA A 309 -15.17 10.29 21.14
N ASP A 310 -15.61 9.03 21.02
CA ASP A 310 -16.13 8.27 22.17
C ASP A 310 -15.15 7.19 22.65
N SER A 311 -14.06 7.62 23.29
CA SER A 311 -13.36 6.75 24.27
C SER A 311 -12.64 7.57 25.35
N THR A 312 -13.38 7.96 26.39
CA THR A 312 -12.76 8.41 27.65
C THR A 312 -12.39 7.19 28.50
N PHE A 313 -11.08 6.98 28.66
CA PHE A 313 -10.50 5.92 29.49
C PHE A 313 -10.80 6.10 30.98
N LYS A 314 -11.21 5.01 31.66
CA LYS A 314 -11.01 4.84 33.11
C LYS A 314 -10.02 3.72 33.37
N THR A 315 -9.04 4.04 34.20
CA THR A 315 -7.89 3.25 34.65
C THR A 315 -8.27 2.04 35.50
N ALA A 316 -7.61 0.89 35.29
CA ALA A 316 -7.57 -0.20 36.28
C ALA A 316 -6.23 -0.97 36.22
N GLN A 317 -5.77 -1.37 37.41
CA GLN A 317 -4.44 -1.82 37.80
C GLN A 317 -4.09 -3.27 37.37
N ALA A 318 -2.78 -3.54 37.27
CA ALA A 318 -2.16 -4.81 36.90
C ALA A 318 -2.23 -5.92 37.98
N PRO A 319 -2.19 -7.21 37.59
CA PRO A 319 -1.78 -8.30 38.47
C PRO A 319 -0.53 -9.10 37.99
N LYS A 320 0.06 -9.79 38.98
CA LYS A 320 1.37 -10.48 39.03
C LYS A 320 1.42 -11.88 38.41
N GLU A 321 2.67 -12.34 38.21
CA GLU A 321 3.21 -13.61 37.69
C GLU A 321 2.69 -14.93 38.33
N ASP A 322 2.53 -16.00 37.52
CA ASP A 322 3.28 -17.29 37.65
C ASP A 322 2.92 -18.38 36.59
N ASN A 323 3.98 -18.98 36.03
CA ASN A 323 4.24 -20.35 35.48
C ASN A 323 3.40 -21.11 34.40
N ILE A 324 4.08 -21.21 33.25
CA ILE A 324 4.16 -22.11 32.06
C ILE A 324 3.45 -23.50 32.03
N SER A 325 2.77 -23.77 30.90
CA SER A 325 2.58 -25.11 30.27
C SER A 325 2.41 -25.02 28.74
N SER A 326 3.07 -25.90 28.00
CA SER A 326 3.39 -25.84 26.55
C SER A 326 2.31 -26.32 25.56
N ALA A 327 1.05 -25.91 25.74
CA ALA A 327 -0.03 -26.20 24.77
C ALA A 327 -1.08 -25.08 24.61
N LYS A 328 -0.78 -23.88 25.09
CA LYS A 328 -1.58 -22.67 24.85
C LYS A 328 -0.62 -21.50 24.68
N ASN A 329 -0.41 -21.05 23.45
CA ASN A 329 0.23 -19.76 23.14
C ASN A 329 -0.41 -19.19 21.86
N LEU A 330 -1.71 -18.96 21.94
CA LEU A 330 -2.46 -17.95 21.19
C LEU A 330 -3.40 -17.29 22.20
N ASP A 331 -2.82 -16.66 23.22
CA ASP A 331 -3.57 -15.86 24.19
C ASP A 331 -3.58 -14.40 23.70
N PHE A 332 -4.71 -13.99 23.13
CA PHE A 332 -5.00 -12.61 22.75
C PHE A 332 -5.90 -11.98 23.81
N GLY A 333 -5.36 -11.86 25.02
CA GLY A 333 -6.01 -11.17 26.13
C GLY A 333 -5.98 -9.65 25.98
N MET A 334 -6.90 -9.10 25.19
CA MET A 334 -7.53 -7.80 25.45
C MET A 334 -9.00 -7.92 25.03
N LEU A 335 -9.80 -8.50 25.93
CA LEU A 335 -11.25 -8.49 25.85
C LEU A 335 -11.72 -7.04 26.09
N SER A 336 -12.17 -6.37 25.03
CA SER A 336 -13.04 -5.20 25.17
C SER A 336 -14.42 -5.66 25.65
N GLU A 337 -14.99 -4.91 26.59
CA GLU A 337 -16.18 -5.25 27.36
C GLU A 337 -17.40 -5.57 26.48
N ILE A 338 -18.06 -6.66 26.86
CA ILE A 338 -19.32 -7.17 26.32
C ILE A 338 -20.44 -6.14 26.58
N ARG A 339 -21.02 -5.58 25.52
CA ARG A 339 -22.35 -4.96 25.58
C ARG A 339 -23.39 -6.03 25.25
N GLU A 340 -24.28 -6.29 26.20
CA GLU A 340 -25.40 -7.22 26.06
C GLU A 340 -26.35 -6.81 24.93
N LYS A 341 -26.73 -7.79 24.10
CA LYS A 341 -27.78 -7.68 23.08
C LYS A 341 -29.15 -7.54 23.75
N THR A 342 -29.93 -6.56 23.30
CA THR A 342 -31.39 -6.59 23.41
C THR A 342 -32.05 -6.45 22.05
N GLY A 343 -32.92 -7.42 21.72
CA GLY A 343 -34.05 -7.24 20.82
C GLY A 343 -33.85 -7.71 19.38
N LYS A 344 -34.56 -8.79 19.01
CA LYS A 344 -34.89 -9.10 17.62
C LYS A 344 -35.61 -7.89 17.00
N LYS A 345 -34.96 -7.15 16.10
CA LYS A 345 -35.60 -6.17 15.21
C LYS A 345 -35.64 -6.71 13.79
N ALA A 346 -36.74 -6.42 13.11
CA ALA A 346 -37.03 -6.80 11.74
C ALA A 346 -35.97 -6.24 10.78
N VAL A 347 -35.80 -6.93 9.66
CA VAL A 347 -34.82 -6.69 8.60
C VAL A 347 -35.07 -5.34 7.91
N ASP A 348 -34.52 -4.26 8.44
CA ASP A 348 -34.22 -3.05 7.66
C ASP A 348 -32.71 -3.06 7.39
N SER A 349 -32.32 -3.60 6.23
CA SER A 349 -30.92 -3.81 5.90
C SER A 349 -30.24 -2.50 5.47
N ALA A 350 -29.33 -2.00 6.30
CA ALA A 350 -28.40 -0.92 5.93
C ALA A 350 -27.71 -1.24 4.59
N TYR A 351 -27.62 -0.23 3.72
CA TYR A 351 -26.98 -0.33 2.41
C TYR A 351 -25.47 -0.56 2.55
N ILE A 352 -24.93 -1.54 1.83
CA ILE A 352 -23.49 -1.85 1.84
C ILE A 352 -22.89 -1.44 0.49
N LYS A 353 -21.90 -0.53 0.52
CA LYS A 353 -21.12 -0.13 -0.67
C LYS A 353 -20.42 -1.34 -1.29
N ALA A 354 -20.28 -1.35 -2.62
CA ALA A 354 -19.71 -2.48 -3.37
C ALA A 354 -18.35 -2.97 -2.81
N LYS A 355 -17.45 -2.06 -2.46
CA LYS A 355 -16.14 -2.40 -1.90
C LYS A 355 -16.19 -3.11 -0.56
N PHE A 356 -17.30 -3.06 0.18
CA PHE A 356 -17.48 -3.75 1.46
C PHE A 356 -18.40 -4.97 1.37
N ARG A 357 -18.70 -5.45 0.16
CA ARG A 357 -19.49 -6.67 -0.01
C ARG A 357 -18.60 -7.89 -0.01
N VAL A 358 -18.87 -8.79 0.94
CA VAL A 358 -18.09 -10.01 1.14
C VAL A 358 -18.15 -10.88 -0.13
N GLY A 359 -16.98 -11.30 -0.62
CA GLY A 359 -16.83 -12.27 -1.71
C GLY A 359 -17.21 -11.80 -3.12
N THR A 360 -17.49 -10.52 -3.36
CA THR A 360 -17.87 -10.02 -4.70
C THR A 360 -16.77 -10.25 -5.74
N LEU A 361 -15.51 -9.93 -5.44
CA LEU A 361 -14.39 -10.16 -6.37
C LEU A 361 -13.92 -11.61 -6.35
N TYR A 362 -14.11 -12.34 -5.26
CA TYR A 362 -13.94 -13.79 -5.26
C TYR A 362 -14.81 -14.45 -6.34
N ARG A 363 -16.11 -14.14 -6.35
CA ARG A 363 -17.09 -14.65 -7.32
C ARG A 363 -16.76 -14.26 -8.75
N ALA A 364 -16.36 -13.00 -8.95
CA ALA A 364 -16.14 -12.44 -10.27
C ALA A 364 -14.78 -12.82 -10.88
N LYS A 365 -13.73 -13.02 -10.06
CA LYS A 365 -12.34 -13.09 -10.53
C LYS A 365 -11.51 -14.26 -10.01
N LEU A 366 -11.74 -14.76 -8.80
CA LEU A 366 -10.91 -15.85 -8.24
C LEU A 366 -11.47 -17.24 -8.53
N HIS A 367 -12.79 -17.42 -8.40
CA HIS A 367 -13.41 -18.74 -8.42
C HIS A 367 -13.17 -19.51 -9.73
N ALA A 368 -13.16 -18.84 -10.88
CA ALA A 368 -12.88 -19.45 -12.19
C ALA A 368 -11.41 -19.87 -12.39
N LEU A 369 -10.52 -19.54 -11.45
CA LEU A 369 -9.08 -19.86 -11.51
C LEU A 369 -8.69 -21.10 -10.68
N ARG A 370 -9.69 -21.82 -10.14
CA ARG A 370 -9.43 -23.01 -9.33
C ARG A 370 -8.52 -24.01 -10.03
N GLY A 371 -7.55 -24.54 -9.28
CA GLY A 371 -6.59 -25.54 -9.76
C GLY A 371 -5.39 -24.95 -10.50
N LEU A 372 -5.29 -23.63 -10.65
CA LEU A 372 -4.09 -23.00 -11.20
C LEU A 372 -2.92 -23.14 -10.21
N THR A 373 -1.81 -23.71 -10.68
CA THR A 373 -0.55 -23.76 -9.91
C THR A 373 0.21 -22.46 -10.01
N ILE A 374 0.78 -22.00 -8.90
CA ILE A 374 1.45 -20.70 -8.79
C ILE A 374 2.76 -20.78 -7.99
N ARG A 375 3.65 -19.80 -8.22
CA ARG A 375 4.87 -19.56 -7.43
C ARG A 375 4.62 -18.63 -6.25
N GLY A 376 3.68 -17.69 -6.39
CA GLY A 376 3.40 -16.72 -5.34
C GLY A 376 2.36 -15.66 -5.71
N MET A 377 2.10 -14.79 -4.75
CA MET A 377 1.02 -13.81 -4.78
C MET A 377 1.51 -12.45 -4.28
N SER A 378 0.86 -11.39 -4.75
CA SER A 378 1.02 -10.03 -4.22
C SER A 378 -0.35 -9.44 -3.87
N PHE A 379 -0.45 -8.82 -2.70
CA PHE A 379 -1.65 -8.14 -2.22
C PHE A 379 -1.36 -6.73 -1.70
N SER A 380 -2.22 -5.78 -2.07
CA SER A 380 -2.21 -4.42 -1.54
C SER A 380 -3.55 -4.10 -0.88
N PRO A 381 -3.54 -3.53 0.33
CA PRO A 381 -4.74 -3.04 1.00
C PRO A 381 -5.34 -1.85 0.24
N ASP A 382 -6.59 -1.57 0.54
CA ASP A 382 -7.28 -0.34 0.18
C ASP A 382 -7.05 0.76 1.24
N ASN A 383 -7.27 2.02 0.87
CA ASN A 383 -6.98 3.17 1.74
C ASN A 383 -7.89 3.26 2.98
N GLU A 384 -9.03 2.58 3.03
CA GLU A 384 -9.96 2.64 4.16
C GLU A 384 -9.83 1.43 5.12
N GLU A 385 -8.90 0.50 4.88
CA GLU A 385 -8.85 -0.75 5.65
C GLU A 385 -8.31 -0.60 7.07
N PHE A 386 -7.70 0.55 7.40
CA PHE A 386 -7.31 0.88 8.76
C PHE A 386 -8.51 0.97 9.71
N SER A 387 -9.74 1.09 9.18
CA SER A 387 -10.99 1.10 9.95
C SER A 387 -11.34 -0.28 10.54
N PHE A 388 -10.80 -1.37 9.99
CA PHE A 388 -11.07 -2.71 10.51
C PHE A 388 -10.26 -3.00 11.78
N GLY A 389 -10.95 -3.04 12.93
CA GLY A 389 -10.34 -3.39 14.22
C GLY A 389 -9.65 -4.76 14.25
N ARG A 390 -10.13 -5.75 13.48
CA ARG A 390 -9.56 -7.10 13.38
C ARG A 390 -9.15 -7.46 11.95
N TYR A 391 -8.33 -6.60 11.35
CA TYR A 391 -7.78 -6.83 10.01
C TYR A 391 -6.98 -8.14 9.89
N ASP A 392 -6.39 -8.61 10.99
CA ASP A 392 -5.74 -9.93 11.08
C ASP A 392 -6.67 -11.09 10.72
N LEU A 393 -7.93 -11.05 11.15
CA LEU A 393 -8.93 -12.07 10.79
C LEU A 393 -9.27 -12.02 9.30
N LEU A 394 -9.37 -10.82 8.74
CA LEU A 394 -9.65 -10.64 7.32
C LEU A 394 -8.51 -11.15 6.43
N LEU A 395 -7.26 -10.89 6.82
CA LEU A 395 -6.08 -11.43 6.14
C LEU A 395 -6.02 -12.96 6.24
N MET A 396 -6.39 -13.55 7.38
CA MET A 396 -6.50 -15.01 7.51
C MET A 396 -7.61 -15.58 6.62
N GLY A 397 -8.73 -14.88 6.48
CA GLY A 397 -9.81 -15.23 5.55
C GLY A 397 -9.36 -15.15 4.09
N LEU A 398 -8.59 -14.11 3.73
CA LEU A 398 -7.98 -13.99 2.41
C LEU A 398 -7.04 -15.16 2.13
N LEU A 399 -6.07 -15.43 3.02
CA LEU A 399 -5.12 -16.54 2.85
C LEU A 399 -5.84 -17.89 2.75
N GLY A 400 -6.87 -18.12 3.57
CA GLY A 400 -7.72 -19.31 3.47
C GLY A 400 -8.37 -19.43 2.09
N THR A 401 -8.89 -18.32 1.56
CA THR A 401 -9.53 -18.29 0.23
C THR A 401 -8.52 -18.55 -0.89
N LEU A 402 -7.35 -17.93 -0.81
CA LEU A 402 -6.29 -18.13 -1.80
C LEU A 402 -5.80 -19.59 -1.80
N SER A 403 -5.69 -20.21 -0.62
CA SER A 403 -5.31 -21.63 -0.49
C SER A 403 -6.36 -22.61 -1.02
N SER A 404 -7.65 -22.23 -1.04
CA SER A 404 -8.70 -23.08 -1.60
C SER A 404 -8.77 -22.99 -3.13
N VAL A 405 -8.38 -21.83 -3.68
CA VAL A 405 -8.39 -21.55 -5.12
C VAL A 405 -7.16 -22.10 -5.83
N PHE A 406 -5.96 -21.81 -5.32
CA PHE A 406 -4.71 -22.07 -6.02
C PHE A 406 -4.00 -23.32 -5.50
N GLU A 407 -3.17 -23.90 -6.37
CA GLU A 407 -2.32 -25.04 -6.06
C GLU A 407 -0.84 -24.61 -5.93
N PRO A 408 -0.01 -25.34 -5.17
CA PRO A 408 -0.31 -26.58 -4.45
C PRO A 408 -1.08 -26.37 -3.12
N LYS A 409 -2.09 -27.19 -2.85
CA LYS A 409 -2.79 -27.25 -1.55
C LYS A 409 -1.97 -27.90 -0.44
N GLU A 410 -1.18 -28.90 -0.81
CA GLU A 410 -0.28 -29.62 0.11
C GLU A 410 1.15 -29.42 -0.36
N VAL A 411 1.98 -28.87 0.52
CA VAL A 411 3.39 -28.63 0.24
C VAL A 411 4.23 -29.54 1.11
N TYR A 412 4.98 -30.43 0.47
CA TYR A 412 5.92 -31.35 1.13
C TYR A 412 7.37 -30.87 1.03
N ASP A 413 7.62 -29.87 0.17
CA ASP A 413 8.92 -29.23 -0.05
C ASP A 413 8.74 -27.72 0.09
N ASP A 414 9.31 -27.14 1.15
CA ASP A 414 9.19 -25.71 1.45
C ASP A 414 9.66 -24.80 0.30
N SER A 415 10.52 -25.28 -0.61
CA SER A 415 10.96 -24.53 -1.80
C SER A 415 9.88 -24.38 -2.87
N LEU A 416 8.82 -25.18 -2.78
CA LEU A 416 7.66 -25.11 -3.67
C LEU A 416 6.46 -24.40 -3.02
N MET A 417 6.58 -24.00 -1.74
CA MET A 417 5.53 -23.25 -1.06
C MET A 417 5.32 -21.89 -1.72
N PRO A 418 4.08 -21.54 -2.14
CA PRO A 418 3.81 -20.22 -2.67
C PRO A 418 4.15 -19.12 -1.66
N SER A 419 4.80 -18.04 -2.13
CA SER A 419 5.06 -16.87 -1.28
C SER A 419 3.94 -15.85 -1.31
N MET A 420 3.74 -15.12 -0.22
CA MET A 420 2.81 -13.99 -0.13
C MET A 420 3.55 -12.66 0.03
N LEU A 421 3.37 -11.74 -0.90
CA LEU A 421 3.98 -10.41 -0.87
C LEU A 421 2.94 -9.36 -0.51
N PHE A 422 3.12 -8.68 0.61
CA PHE A 422 2.23 -7.61 1.05
C PHE A 422 2.82 -6.24 0.71
N VAL A 423 1.94 -5.30 0.35
CA VAL A 423 2.27 -3.89 0.17
C VAL A 423 1.67 -3.12 1.34
N THR A 424 2.43 -2.23 1.97
CA THR A 424 1.92 -1.36 3.04
C THR A 424 0.97 -0.31 2.48
N MET A 425 0.06 0.17 3.31
CA MET A 425 -0.73 1.35 2.99
C MET A 425 0.18 2.58 2.82
N HIS A 426 -0.13 3.41 1.81
CA HIS A 426 0.64 4.61 1.50
C HIS A 426 0.26 5.77 2.44
N PRO A 427 1.21 6.62 2.89
CA PRO A 427 0.92 7.74 3.80
C PRO A 427 -0.12 8.75 3.29
N GLY A 428 -0.37 8.79 1.98
CA GLY A 428 -1.44 9.60 1.39
C GLY A 428 -2.86 9.17 1.79
N SER A 429 -3.04 7.97 2.34
CA SER A 429 -4.31 7.46 2.87
C SER A 429 -4.58 7.93 4.31
N ILE A 430 -3.97 9.03 4.74
CA ILE A 430 -4.04 9.53 6.11
C ILE A 430 -5.47 9.86 6.55
N ASP A 431 -5.79 9.50 7.78
CA ASP A 431 -6.94 10.00 8.52
C ASP A 431 -6.48 11.20 9.36
N TYR A 432 -6.90 12.43 9.00
CA TYR A 432 -6.43 13.63 9.67
C TYR A 432 -6.90 13.77 11.11
N ASP A 433 -8.00 13.12 11.48
CA ASP A 433 -8.47 13.09 12.87
C ASP A 433 -7.63 12.12 13.70
N PHE A 434 -7.09 11.08 13.06
CA PHE A 434 -6.26 10.06 13.68
C PHE A 434 -4.99 9.78 12.87
N PRO A 435 -4.04 10.74 12.85
CA PRO A 435 -2.96 10.79 11.86
C PRO A 435 -1.95 9.63 11.96
N TYR A 436 -1.94 8.89 13.06
CA TYR A 436 -1.09 7.71 13.25
C TYR A 436 -1.73 6.39 12.75
N LYS A 437 -3.02 6.35 12.40
CA LYS A 437 -3.71 5.10 12.03
C LYS A 437 -3.05 4.35 10.88
N VAL A 438 -2.59 5.05 9.85
CA VAL A 438 -1.95 4.43 8.67
C VAL A 438 -0.64 3.73 9.07
N ILE A 439 0.20 4.39 9.87
CA ILE A 439 1.48 3.80 10.28
C ILE A 439 1.29 2.68 11.30
N GLU A 440 0.30 2.79 12.18
CA GLU A 440 -0.07 1.71 13.11
C GLU A 440 -0.68 0.51 12.39
N PHE A 441 -1.47 0.74 11.34
CA PHE A 441 -1.96 -0.31 10.44
C PHE A 441 -0.78 -1.05 9.79
N ASN A 442 0.18 -0.30 9.25
CA ASN A 442 1.39 -0.88 8.64
C ASN A 442 2.24 -1.66 9.66
N GLU A 443 2.35 -1.19 10.90
CA GLU A 443 2.99 -1.91 12.01
C GLU A 443 2.26 -3.23 12.31
N LYS A 444 0.92 -3.23 12.35
CA LYS A 444 0.11 -4.44 12.56
C LYS A 444 0.28 -5.43 11.40
N LEU A 445 0.30 -4.96 10.16
CA LEU A 445 0.56 -5.79 8.98
C LEU A 445 1.96 -6.42 9.04
N MET A 446 2.97 -5.67 9.45
CA MET A 446 4.33 -6.20 9.67
C MET A 446 4.35 -7.30 10.75
N ALA A 447 3.68 -7.05 11.88
CA ALA A 447 3.57 -8.03 12.96
C ALA A 447 2.82 -9.30 12.53
N PHE A 448 1.80 -9.16 11.68
CA PHE A 448 1.10 -10.29 11.07
C PHE A 448 2.04 -11.12 10.18
N CYS A 449 2.76 -10.47 9.25
CA CYS A 449 3.70 -11.13 8.36
C CYS A 449 4.76 -11.96 9.11
N ARG A 450 5.27 -11.46 10.25
CA ARG A 450 6.24 -12.16 11.10
C ARG A 450 5.71 -13.45 11.74
N LYS A 451 4.38 -13.59 11.86
CA LYS A 451 3.74 -14.77 12.46
C LYS A 451 3.38 -15.85 11.44
N LEU A 452 3.46 -15.55 10.14
CA LEU A 452 3.12 -16.50 9.10
C LEU A 452 4.21 -17.56 8.94
N ASN A 453 3.79 -18.82 8.87
CA ASN A 453 4.69 -19.96 8.60
C ASN A 453 4.87 -20.23 7.09
N MET A 454 4.76 -19.20 6.26
CA MET A 454 4.95 -19.26 4.81
C MET A 454 5.91 -18.17 4.36
N PRO A 455 6.63 -18.34 3.23
CA PRO A 455 7.47 -17.31 2.65
C PRO A 455 6.68 -16.00 2.47
N THR A 456 6.98 -15.00 3.27
CA THR A 456 6.25 -13.73 3.28
C THR A 456 7.23 -12.58 3.18
N GLY A 457 6.90 -11.61 2.33
CA GLY A 457 7.65 -10.35 2.19
C GLY A 457 6.72 -9.16 2.33
N LEU A 458 7.24 -8.06 2.88
CA LEU A 458 6.50 -6.79 3.01
C LEU A 458 7.26 -5.68 2.27
N ILE A 459 6.55 -4.89 1.49
CA ILE A 459 7.08 -3.71 0.79
C ILE A 459 6.46 -2.46 1.36
N SER A 460 7.32 -1.48 1.67
CA SER A 460 6.85 -0.17 2.06
C SER A 460 6.82 0.84 0.91
N LEU A 461 5.86 1.75 1.00
CA LEU A 461 5.62 2.86 0.08
C LEU A 461 5.88 4.24 0.71
N HIS A 462 6.37 4.29 1.95
CA HIS A 462 6.52 5.57 2.68
C HIS A 462 7.52 6.53 2.04
N ASP A 463 8.48 6.02 1.25
CA ASP A 463 9.47 6.83 0.53
C ASP A 463 8.97 7.33 -0.84
N LEU A 464 7.80 6.86 -1.30
CA LEU A 464 7.23 7.18 -2.61
C LEU A 464 6.12 8.23 -2.49
N LEU A 465 6.39 9.39 -1.89
CA LEU A 465 5.37 10.39 -1.58
C LEU A 465 4.91 11.22 -2.80
N LEU A 466 5.84 11.79 -3.57
CA LEU A 466 5.50 12.67 -4.71
C LEU A 466 4.70 11.94 -5.80
N PRO A 467 3.61 12.51 -6.33
CA PRO A 467 2.75 11.90 -7.36
C PRO A 467 3.54 11.71 -8.65
N ASP A 468 4.17 10.54 -8.77
CA ASP A 468 4.92 10.12 -9.92
C ASP A 468 4.22 8.93 -10.59
N LYS A 469 4.01 9.04 -11.90
CA LYS A 469 3.48 7.96 -12.73
C LYS A 469 4.42 6.74 -12.80
N THR A 470 5.65 6.86 -12.28
CA THR A 470 6.59 5.73 -12.13
C THR A 470 6.40 4.93 -10.83
N LYS A 471 5.64 5.40 -9.83
CA LYS A 471 5.52 4.73 -8.51
C LYS A 471 5.14 3.24 -8.62
N SER A 472 4.15 2.93 -9.45
CA SER A 472 3.69 1.54 -9.66
C SER A 472 4.77 0.68 -10.34
N PHE A 473 5.55 1.26 -11.26
CA PHE A 473 6.71 0.60 -11.85
C PHE A 473 7.77 0.29 -10.80
N THR A 474 8.12 1.26 -9.95
CA THR A 474 9.07 1.09 -8.84
C THR A 474 8.60 0.00 -7.88
N LEU A 475 7.32 -0.01 -7.53
CA LEU A 475 6.71 -1.09 -6.72
C LEU A 475 6.91 -2.46 -7.38
N GLY A 476 6.65 -2.59 -8.68
CA GLY A 476 6.86 -3.83 -9.42
C GLY A 476 8.32 -4.33 -9.38
N VAL A 477 9.30 -3.42 -9.49
CA VAL A 477 10.72 -3.77 -9.34
C VAL A 477 11.01 -4.28 -7.93
N ARG A 478 10.50 -3.62 -6.89
CA ARG A 478 10.69 -4.02 -5.48
C ARG A 478 10.05 -5.38 -5.17
N LEU A 479 8.86 -5.63 -5.71
CA LEU A 479 8.20 -6.95 -5.64
C LEU A 479 9.07 -8.03 -6.28
N ALA A 480 9.67 -7.75 -7.44
CA ALA A 480 10.51 -8.70 -8.14
C ALA A 480 11.78 -9.02 -7.34
N VAL A 481 12.40 -8.02 -6.72
CA VAL A 481 13.57 -8.22 -5.83
C VAL A 481 13.23 -9.19 -4.71
N ILE A 482 12.10 -9.01 -4.04
CA ILE A 482 11.67 -9.90 -2.95
C ILE A 482 11.32 -11.30 -3.45
N ALA A 483 10.59 -11.39 -4.57
CA ALA A 483 10.26 -12.68 -5.20
C ALA A 483 11.51 -13.49 -5.57
N LEU A 484 12.52 -12.82 -6.14
CA LEU A 484 13.82 -13.42 -6.46
C LEU A 484 14.51 -13.91 -5.18
N GLY A 485 14.50 -13.13 -4.09
CA GLY A 485 15.10 -13.52 -2.81
C GLY A 485 14.43 -14.72 -2.13
N HIS A 486 13.12 -14.92 -2.34
CA HIS A 486 12.42 -16.09 -1.81
C HIS A 486 12.73 -17.36 -2.59
N HIS A 487 12.73 -17.30 -3.94
CA HIS A 487 12.61 -18.50 -4.77
C HIS A 487 13.83 -18.79 -5.65
N ILE A 488 14.69 -17.82 -5.91
CA ILE A 488 15.60 -17.87 -7.06
C ILE A 488 17.06 -17.58 -6.67
N THR A 489 17.30 -16.41 -6.08
CA THR A 489 18.64 -15.91 -5.83
C THR A 489 18.94 -15.94 -4.33
N PRO A 490 19.82 -16.83 -3.87
CA PRO A 490 20.27 -16.84 -2.48
C PRO A 490 20.85 -15.47 -2.09
N MET A 491 20.72 -15.09 -0.81
CA MET A 491 21.21 -13.82 -0.23
C MET A 491 20.51 -12.53 -0.67
N MET A 492 19.63 -12.58 -1.69
CA MET A 492 18.76 -11.43 -1.98
C MET A 492 17.74 -11.21 -0.84
N PRO A 493 17.33 -9.96 -0.59
CA PRO A 493 16.40 -9.65 0.49
C PRO A 493 15.03 -10.28 0.23
N LYS A 494 14.40 -10.79 1.28
CA LYS A 494 13.08 -11.44 1.27
C LYS A 494 11.95 -10.52 1.76
N SER A 495 12.29 -9.30 2.15
CA SER A 495 11.36 -8.25 2.57
C SER A 495 12.09 -6.91 2.53
N CYS A 496 11.38 -5.78 2.67
CA CYS A 496 12.00 -4.53 3.07
C CYS A 496 12.81 -4.73 4.37
N PRO A 497 13.97 -4.05 4.53
CA PRO A 497 14.74 -4.13 5.76
C PRO A 497 13.91 -3.72 6.97
N ALA A 498 14.03 -4.47 8.05
CA ALA A 498 13.26 -4.24 9.27
C ALA A 498 14.20 -4.25 10.47
N CYS A 499 13.97 -3.35 11.44
CA CYS A 499 14.70 -3.39 12.70
C CYS A 499 14.42 -4.74 13.41
N SER A 500 15.50 -5.46 13.73
CA SER A 500 15.47 -6.78 14.36
C SER A 500 16.07 -6.79 15.76
N GLY A 501 16.82 -5.74 16.13
CA GLY A 501 17.37 -5.61 17.47
C GLY A 501 17.86 -4.20 17.79
N VAL A 502 17.85 -3.87 19.07
CA VAL A 502 18.35 -2.60 19.62
C VAL A 502 19.27 -2.93 20.79
N GLU A 503 20.48 -2.38 20.76
CA GLU A 503 21.48 -2.50 21.82
C GLU A 503 21.84 -1.12 22.36
N LYS A 504 21.78 -0.93 23.68
CA LYS A 504 22.15 0.33 24.32
C LYS A 504 23.64 0.36 24.67
N ALA A 505 24.33 1.40 24.23
CA ALA A 505 25.76 1.63 24.49
C ALA A 505 25.95 3.05 25.05
N GLY A 506 25.88 3.19 26.38
CA GLY A 506 25.88 4.50 27.05
C GLY A 506 24.63 5.30 26.68
N ASN A 507 24.81 6.53 26.19
CA ASN A 507 23.73 7.40 25.72
C ASN A 507 23.34 7.17 24.24
N LYS A 508 23.78 6.07 23.63
CA LYS A 508 23.51 5.76 22.22
C LYS A 508 22.82 4.42 22.07
N LEU A 509 22.02 4.29 21.02
CA LEU A 509 21.33 3.07 20.62
C LEU A 509 21.94 2.54 19.31
N ILE A 510 22.30 1.27 19.29
CA ILE A 510 22.83 0.56 18.13
C ILE A 510 21.75 -0.39 17.60
N LEU A 511 21.28 -0.12 16.40
CA LEU A 511 20.20 -0.84 15.73
C LEU A 511 20.74 -1.88 14.76
N GLN A 512 20.09 -3.04 14.75
CA GLN A 512 20.33 -4.15 13.84
C GLN A 512 19.12 -4.33 12.93
N PHE A 513 19.38 -4.76 11.69
CA PHE A 513 18.35 -4.91 10.67
C PHE A 513 18.47 -6.25 9.94
N ASP A 514 17.32 -6.83 9.61
CA ASP A 514 17.23 -7.99 8.73
C ASP A 514 16.98 -7.55 7.28
N ASN A 515 17.06 -8.50 6.33
CA ASN A 515 16.82 -8.28 4.89
C ASN A 515 17.69 -7.17 4.26
N LEU A 516 18.95 -7.10 4.69
CA LEU A 516 19.90 -6.09 4.22
C LEU A 516 20.37 -6.30 2.77
N GLY A 517 20.32 -7.52 2.26
CA GLY A 517 20.98 -7.84 0.98
C GLY A 517 22.45 -7.45 1.04
N ASP A 518 22.85 -6.51 0.19
CA ASP A 518 24.23 -6.01 0.11
C ASP A 518 24.55 -4.89 1.13
N GLY A 519 23.59 -4.46 1.96
CA GLY A 519 23.80 -3.47 3.03
C GLY A 519 22.91 -2.23 2.92
N LEU A 520 23.06 -1.31 3.86
CA LEU A 520 22.32 -0.06 4.00
C LEU A 520 23.01 1.11 3.30
N ARG A 521 22.20 2.03 2.76
CA ARG A 521 22.63 3.31 2.19
C ARG A 521 21.62 4.43 2.43
N LEU A 522 22.08 5.66 2.30
CA LEU A 522 21.20 6.82 2.19
C LEU A 522 20.44 6.80 0.85
N ALA A 523 19.29 7.47 0.82
CA ALA A 523 18.62 7.76 -0.45
C ALA A 523 19.51 8.66 -1.34
N GLU A 524 19.22 8.63 -2.64
CA GLU A 524 19.93 9.49 -3.58
C GLU A 524 19.73 10.97 -3.24
N GLY A 525 20.81 11.75 -3.25
CA GLY A 525 20.79 13.17 -2.89
C GLY A 525 20.86 13.47 -1.39
N GLN A 526 20.70 12.46 -0.52
CA GLN A 526 20.77 12.64 0.94
C GLN A 526 22.23 12.52 1.43
N THR A 527 22.62 13.42 2.33
CA THR A 527 23.96 13.43 2.94
C THR A 527 23.97 13.03 4.42
N GLU A 528 22.80 13.11 5.07
CA GLU A 528 22.60 12.77 6.47
C GLU A 528 21.50 11.72 6.63
N LEU A 529 21.57 10.96 7.73
CA LEU A 529 20.57 9.97 8.07
C LEU A 529 19.56 10.59 9.04
N ARG A 530 18.32 10.80 8.57
CA ARG A 530 17.22 11.43 9.31
C ARG A 530 16.05 10.48 9.57
N GLY A 531 14.99 11.01 10.17
CA GLY A 531 13.76 10.28 10.46
C GLY A 531 13.78 9.44 11.73
N PHE A 532 14.86 9.51 12.53
CA PHE A 532 14.93 8.86 13.84
C PHE A 532 14.48 9.81 14.95
N ALA A 533 13.81 9.28 15.97
CA ALA A 533 13.54 9.98 17.21
C ALA A 533 13.82 9.07 18.41
N VAL A 534 14.24 9.66 19.54
CA VAL A 534 14.49 8.93 20.79
C VAL A 534 13.84 9.65 21.97
N CYS A 535 13.49 8.89 23.01
CA CYS A 535 12.96 9.44 24.26
C CYS A 535 13.69 8.88 25.48
N GLY A 536 13.66 9.65 26.58
CA GLY A 536 14.08 9.19 27.90
C GLY A 536 12.92 8.61 28.69
N GLU A 537 13.01 8.64 30.03
CA GLU A 537 11.96 8.18 30.93
C GLU A 537 10.65 8.97 30.82
N ASP A 538 10.70 10.21 30.32
CA ASP A 538 9.55 11.10 30.13
C ASP A 538 8.62 10.68 28.98
N ARG A 539 9.06 9.71 28.15
CA ARG A 539 8.35 9.22 26.95
C ARG A 539 7.98 10.34 25.97
N VAL A 540 8.80 11.38 25.88
CA VAL A 540 8.71 12.43 24.86
C VAL A 540 9.78 12.17 23.80
N PHE A 541 9.35 11.77 22.60
CA PHE A 541 10.27 11.50 21.49
C PHE A 541 10.73 12.80 20.85
N TYR A 542 12.04 13.01 20.78
CA TYR A 542 12.68 14.12 20.09
C TYR A 542 13.48 13.61 18.89
N PRO A 543 13.62 14.42 17.81
CA PRO A 543 14.49 14.09 16.69
C PRO A 543 15.90 13.71 17.15
N ALA A 544 16.47 12.69 16.51
CA ALA A 544 17.74 12.09 16.91
C ALA A 544 18.73 12.06 15.75
N ASN A 545 20.00 12.28 16.10
CA ASN A 545 21.13 12.08 15.20
C ASN A 545 21.33 10.60 14.91
N ALA A 546 21.69 10.26 13.66
CA ALA A 546 21.93 8.87 13.28
C ALA A 546 23.11 8.71 12.31
N ARG A 547 23.77 7.54 12.36
CA ARG A 547 24.88 7.19 11.46
C ARG A 547 24.91 5.69 11.13
N ILE A 548 25.10 5.38 9.85
CA ILE A 548 25.32 4.00 9.39
C ILE A 548 26.71 3.53 9.81
N LEU A 549 26.78 2.38 10.48
CA LEU A 549 28.00 1.71 10.92
C LEU A 549 28.27 0.49 10.02
N HIS A 550 29.41 0.52 9.32
CA HIS A 550 29.89 -0.58 8.47
C HIS A 550 28.85 -1.11 7.45
N GLY A 551 27.89 -0.27 7.03
CA GLY A 551 26.85 -0.64 6.07
C GLY A 551 25.77 -1.59 6.58
N VAL A 552 25.75 -1.96 7.87
CA VAL A 552 24.83 -3.02 8.37
C VAL A 552 24.13 -2.69 9.69
N ARG A 553 24.61 -1.69 10.43
CA ARG A 553 24.00 -1.22 11.68
C ARG A 553 23.79 0.28 11.63
N VAL A 554 22.93 0.80 12.51
CA VAL A 554 22.73 2.25 12.66
C VAL A 554 22.95 2.62 14.12
N MET A 555 23.75 3.65 14.37
CA MET A 555 23.89 4.28 15.68
C MET A 555 23.00 5.50 15.74
N VAL A 556 22.18 5.61 16.79
CA VAL A 556 21.22 6.71 17.01
C VAL A 556 21.46 7.33 18.39
N TRP A 557 21.42 8.66 18.49
CA TRP A 557 21.57 9.39 19.76
C TRP A 557 20.90 10.76 19.71
N CYS A 558 20.58 11.32 20.87
CA CYS A 558 20.16 12.71 21.03
C CYS A 558 20.99 13.31 22.16
N ASP A 559 21.63 14.46 21.93
CA ASP A 559 22.57 15.04 22.90
C ASP A 559 21.88 15.53 24.17
N ASP A 560 20.59 15.87 24.10
CA ASP A 560 19.74 16.25 25.23
C ASP A 560 19.29 15.06 26.09
N ILE A 561 19.44 13.81 25.59
CA ILE A 561 18.94 12.61 26.25
C ILE A 561 20.13 11.76 26.72
N ALA A 562 20.45 11.87 28.02
CA ALA A 562 21.54 11.12 28.63
C ALA A 562 21.27 9.61 28.73
N ASP A 563 20.02 9.23 28.97
CA ASP A 563 19.61 7.83 29.13
C ASP A 563 18.43 7.48 28.20
N PRO A 564 18.68 7.10 26.94
CA PRO A 564 17.61 6.77 26.01
C PRO A 564 16.93 5.46 26.41
N VAL A 565 15.60 5.46 26.42
CA VAL A 565 14.75 4.31 26.79
C VAL A 565 14.07 3.70 25.55
N SER A 566 13.79 4.51 24.53
CA SER A 566 13.16 4.05 23.29
C SER A 566 13.60 4.82 22.06
N VAL A 567 13.30 4.26 20.88
CA VAL A 567 13.64 4.79 19.57
C VAL A 567 12.54 4.50 18.55
N THR A 568 12.32 5.44 17.65
CA THR A 568 11.50 5.26 16.44
C THR A 568 12.28 5.60 15.19
N TYR A 569 11.81 5.08 14.06
CA TYR A 569 12.22 5.50 12.73
C TYR A 569 10.99 5.67 11.85
N GLY A 570 10.83 6.85 11.24
CA GLY A 570 9.72 7.16 10.35
C GLY A 570 8.34 7.02 11.00
N PHE A 571 8.24 6.95 12.33
CA PHE A 571 6.98 6.83 13.07
C PHE A 571 6.32 8.21 13.19
N SER A 572 5.88 8.73 12.05
CA SER A 572 5.24 10.03 11.88
C SER A 572 4.07 9.89 10.89
N PRO A 573 3.02 10.71 10.99
CA PRO A 573 1.93 10.70 10.02
C PRO A 573 2.41 10.92 8.58
N PHE A 574 3.42 11.78 8.40
CA PHE A 574 4.07 12.04 7.12
C PHE A 574 5.58 11.84 7.23
N PRO A 575 6.08 10.64 6.93
CA PRO A 575 7.48 10.27 7.18
C PRO A 575 8.43 10.77 6.06
N HIS A 576 8.42 12.07 5.78
CA HIS A 576 9.13 12.66 4.63
C HIS A 576 10.66 12.62 4.76
N GLU A 577 11.20 12.64 5.98
CA GLU A 577 12.64 12.46 6.23
C GLU A 577 13.09 10.99 6.26
N ALA A 578 12.14 10.04 6.38
CA ALA A 578 12.44 8.61 6.49
C ALA A 578 12.69 8.00 5.10
N THR A 579 13.91 8.17 4.58
CA THR A 579 14.21 7.81 3.18
C THR A 579 15.31 6.77 3.01
N PHE A 580 15.94 6.27 4.08
CA PHE A 580 17.09 5.37 3.92
C PHE A 580 16.69 3.94 3.50
N LYS A 581 17.57 3.29 2.74
CA LYS A 581 17.28 2.07 1.98
C LYS A 581 18.39 1.03 2.12
N ASN A 582 18.15 -0.17 1.64
CA ASN A 582 19.24 -1.08 1.29
C ASN A 582 19.79 -0.80 -0.13
N LEU A 583 20.89 -1.46 -0.48
CA LEU A 583 21.53 -1.35 -1.79
C LEU A 583 20.66 -1.88 -2.94
N ASN A 584 19.65 -2.71 -2.66
CA ASN A 584 18.67 -3.19 -3.65
C ASN A 584 17.45 -2.25 -3.80
N ASP A 585 17.52 -1.01 -3.30
CA ASP A 585 16.47 0.02 -3.33
C ASP A 585 15.17 -0.36 -2.60
N LEU A 586 15.24 -1.22 -1.58
CA LEU A 586 14.15 -1.44 -0.65
C LEU A 586 14.26 -0.47 0.55
N PRO A 587 13.22 0.32 0.84
CA PRO A 587 13.24 1.26 1.96
C PRO A 587 13.12 0.51 3.28
N VAL A 588 13.78 1.02 4.33
CA VAL A 588 13.70 0.44 5.66
C VAL A 588 12.32 0.71 6.25
N LEU A 589 11.68 -0.33 6.81
CA LEU A 589 10.33 -0.21 7.34
C LEU A 589 10.30 0.76 8.53
N PRO A 590 9.35 1.71 8.57
CA PRO A 590 9.10 2.51 9.76
C PRO A 590 8.75 1.64 10.96
N PHE A 591 9.20 2.04 12.15
CA PHE A 591 8.96 1.28 13.38
C PHE A 591 9.04 2.17 14.63
N ARG A 592 8.46 1.67 15.72
CA ARG A 592 8.74 2.07 17.11
C ARG A 592 9.26 0.86 17.88
N PHE A 593 10.21 1.08 18.78
CA PHE A 593 10.84 -0.01 19.54
C PHE A 593 9.86 -0.67 20.53
N ASP A 594 9.00 0.14 21.15
CA ASP A 594 7.96 -0.31 22.07
C ASP A 594 6.63 0.42 21.80
N ARG A 595 5.58 -0.01 22.50
CA ARG A 595 4.22 0.53 22.39
C ARG A 595 3.76 1.21 23.67
N GLU A 596 4.70 1.64 24.52
CA GLU A 596 4.31 2.43 25.69
C GLU A 596 3.72 3.76 25.25
N ALA A 597 2.73 4.24 26.02
CA ALA A 597 2.10 5.51 25.74
C ALA A 597 3.14 6.63 25.80
N ALA A 598 3.29 7.34 24.68
CA ALA A 598 4.35 8.31 24.47
C ALA A 598 3.82 9.51 23.69
N PHE A 599 4.50 10.63 23.84
CA PHE A 599 4.29 11.81 23.01
C PHE A 599 5.34 11.82 21.90
N TYR A 600 4.89 11.91 20.66
CA TYR A 600 5.77 12.05 19.50
C TYR A 600 5.88 13.52 19.18
N ALA A 601 7.08 14.11 19.36
CA ALA A 601 7.27 15.50 18.97
C ALA A 601 6.95 15.66 17.48
N PRO A 602 6.35 16.80 17.11
CA PRO A 602 6.11 17.11 15.72
C PRO A 602 7.42 17.14 14.94
N ASP A 603 7.32 16.91 13.64
CA ASP A 603 8.44 17.10 12.75
C ASP A 603 8.77 18.60 12.68
N LEU A 604 10.00 18.94 13.09
CA LEU A 604 10.51 20.30 13.14
C LEU A 604 11.53 20.54 12.04
N PHE A 605 11.42 19.92 10.86
CA PHE A 605 12.39 20.08 9.76
C PHE A 605 12.84 21.53 9.48
N PHE A 606 11.96 22.53 9.68
CA PHE A 606 12.28 23.96 9.56
C PHE A 606 13.27 24.49 10.61
N THR A 607 13.69 23.72 11.61
CA THR A 607 14.65 24.18 12.61
C THR A 607 16.09 24.00 12.19
N SER A 608 16.33 23.05 11.27
CA SER A 608 17.66 22.73 10.74
C SER A 608 18.20 23.79 9.79
N CYS A 609 17.33 24.60 9.18
CA CYS A 609 17.71 25.64 8.21
C CYS A 609 18.47 25.12 6.97
N ASP A 610 18.43 23.80 6.72
CA ASP A 610 19.17 23.13 5.65
C ASP A 610 18.51 23.22 4.29
N ASP A 611 17.18 23.12 4.28
CA ASP A 611 16.36 22.99 3.08
C ASP A 611 15.30 24.10 2.99
N LEU A 612 15.01 24.53 1.76
CA LEU A 612 13.94 25.49 1.47
C LEU A 612 12.67 24.82 0.95
N GLU A 613 12.73 23.52 0.65
CA GLU A 613 11.60 22.75 0.18
C GLU A 613 11.50 21.42 0.91
N PHE A 614 10.28 20.97 1.21
CA PHE A 614 10.00 19.64 1.73
C PHE A 614 8.83 19.01 0.94
N ILE A 615 8.63 17.70 1.08
CA ILE A 615 7.51 17.01 0.45
C ILE A 615 6.34 16.98 1.43
N GLY A 616 5.21 17.57 1.06
CA GLY A 616 4.02 17.63 1.90
C GLY A 616 2.73 17.84 1.12
N ILE A 617 1.64 17.94 1.86
CA ILE A 617 0.28 18.23 1.37
C ILE A 617 -0.09 19.64 1.84
N GLU A 618 -0.52 20.49 0.90
CA GLU A 618 -0.91 21.88 1.19
C GLU A 618 -2.32 21.93 1.78
N ASN A 619 -3.32 21.37 1.07
CA ASN A 619 -4.70 21.30 1.51
C ASN A 619 -5.21 19.86 1.57
N GLU A 620 -6.19 19.61 2.42
CA GLU A 620 -6.86 18.31 2.50
C GLU A 620 -7.47 17.88 1.16
N GLY A 621 -7.24 16.62 0.77
CA GLY A 621 -7.67 16.07 -0.52
C GLY A 621 -6.72 16.33 -1.69
N GLU A 622 -5.62 17.07 -1.49
CA GLU A 622 -4.60 17.26 -2.53
C GLU A 622 -3.48 16.20 -2.46
N ASP A 623 -2.81 15.98 -3.60
CA ASP A 623 -1.61 15.15 -3.68
C ASP A 623 -0.40 15.81 -2.99
N PHE A 624 0.58 14.98 -2.62
CA PHE A 624 1.89 15.45 -2.18
C PHE A 624 2.54 16.34 -3.24
N LYS A 625 3.28 17.36 -2.82
CA LYS A 625 4.08 18.23 -3.69
C LYS A 625 5.27 18.77 -2.93
N LYS A 626 6.21 19.37 -3.67
CA LYS A 626 7.28 20.16 -3.06
C LYS A 626 6.70 21.48 -2.57
N LEU A 627 6.82 21.74 -1.28
CA LEU A 627 6.30 22.91 -0.58
C LEU A 627 7.45 23.71 0.01
N LYS A 628 7.31 25.04 0.05
CA LYS A 628 8.35 25.91 0.60
C LYS A 628 8.36 25.82 2.12
N VAL A 629 9.55 25.66 2.71
CA VAL A 629 9.71 25.66 4.17
C VAL A 629 9.45 27.05 4.74
N TYR A 630 10.00 28.10 4.11
CA TYR A 630 9.88 29.50 4.58
C TYR A 630 9.24 30.41 3.54
N ARG A 631 8.61 31.49 4.03
CA ARG A 631 8.13 32.59 3.19
C ARG A 631 8.41 33.95 3.83
N THR A 632 8.56 34.96 3.00
CA THR A 632 8.50 36.37 3.40
C THR A 632 7.03 36.76 3.58
N PHE A 633 6.65 37.28 4.76
CA PHE A 633 5.30 37.81 5.01
C PHE A 633 5.27 39.35 5.11
N LYS A 634 6.43 40.01 5.24
CA LYS A 634 6.55 41.47 5.31
C LYS A 634 7.86 41.97 4.70
N GLY A 635 7.78 43.03 3.89
CA GLY A 635 8.94 43.55 3.14
C GLY A 635 9.27 42.67 1.92
N ASN A 636 10.36 43.00 1.23
CA ASN A 636 10.85 42.24 0.09
C ASN A 636 12.13 41.53 0.51
N GLY A 637 12.17 40.20 0.43
CA GLY A 637 13.39 39.47 0.75
C GLY A 637 13.49 38.15 0.01
N VAL A 638 14.74 37.76 -0.24
CA VAL A 638 15.13 36.54 -0.91
C VAL A 638 15.79 35.65 0.13
N ILE A 639 15.18 34.48 0.36
CA ILE A 639 15.69 33.44 1.27
C ILE A 639 16.38 32.39 0.41
N THR A 640 17.64 32.10 0.72
CA THR A 640 18.50 31.10 0.05
C THR A 640 19.22 30.25 1.09
N CYS A 641 19.70 29.05 0.73
CA CYS A 641 20.60 28.28 1.59
C CYS A 641 22.06 28.60 1.29
N ASP A 642 22.89 28.78 2.32
CA ASP A 642 24.34 28.96 2.23
C ASP A 642 25.07 27.77 2.88
N THR A 643 25.96 27.11 2.12
CA THR A 643 26.68 25.91 2.58
C THR A 643 28.06 26.22 3.18
N LEU A 644 28.51 27.47 3.10
CA LEU A 644 29.81 27.92 3.57
C LEU A 644 29.74 28.51 4.97
N HIS A 645 28.70 29.30 5.25
CA HIS A 645 28.47 29.97 6.52
C HIS A 645 27.34 29.25 7.26
N LYS A 646 27.68 28.37 8.19
CA LYS A 646 26.71 27.60 9.00
C LYS A 646 27.28 27.22 10.36
N THR A 647 26.42 26.89 11.31
CA THR A 647 26.79 26.37 12.63
C THR A 647 26.62 24.85 12.71
N GLU A 648 25.57 24.28 12.11
CA GLU A 648 25.27 22.84 12.11
C GLU A 648 24.79 22.37 10.73
N GLY A 649 24.51 21.07 10.57
CA GLY A 649 23.87 20.52 9.39
C GLY A 649 24.66 20.69 8.10
N THR A 650 23.95 20.91 7.00
CA THR A 650 24.44 21.04 5.63
C THR A 650 24.50 22.48 5.13
N ALA A 651 23.61 23.36 5.59
CA ALA A 651 23.52 24.77 5.20
C ALA A 651 22.88 25.64 6.31
N SER A 652 22.92 26.96 6.13
CA SER A 652 22.11 27.92 6.91
C SER A 652 21.21 28.75 5.99
N LEU A 653 20.22 29.44 6.56
CA LEU A 653 19.42 30.41 5.82
C LEU A 653 20.20 31.71 5.61
N HIS A 654 20.49 32.05 4.37
CA HIS A 654 20.92 33.39 3.97
C HIS A 654 19.72 34.20 3.47
N ILE A 655 19.44 35.29 4.17
CA ILE A 655 18.30 36.16 3.88
C ILE A 655 18.84 37.53 3.47
N ARG A 656 18.54 37.95 2.24
CA ARG A 656 18.78 39.33 1.77
C ARG A 656 17.46 40.06 1.64
N TYR A 657 17.35 41.24 2.23
CA TYR A 657 16.07 41.94 2.32
C TYR A 657 16.15 43.44 2.08
N GLU A 658 15.02 43.98 1.66
CA GLU A 658 14.69 45.40 1.57
C GLU A 658 13.38 45.64 2.34
N THR A 659 13.31 46.74 3.08
CA THR A 659 12.21 47.08 3.98
C THR A 659 11.64 48.45 3.65
N GLU A 660 10.32 48.57 3.71
CA GLU A 660 9.64 49.85 3.49
C GLU A 660 9.59 50.71 4.77
N ASN A 661 9.58 50.06 5.95
CA ASN A 661 9.46 50.69 7.28
C ASN A 661 10.45 50.12 8.30
N SER A 662 11.69 49.82 7.89
CA SER A 662 12.71 49.21 8.75
C SER A 662 12.35 47.84 9.32
N LEU A 663 11.36 47.15 8.73
CA LEU A 663 10.87 45.86 9.19
C LEU A 663 10.84 44.86 8.03
N TYR A 664 11.59 43.78 8.16
CA TYR A 664 11.52 42.59 7.31
C TYR A 664 10.91 41.44 8.12
N GLY A 665 10.02 40.64 7.53
CA GLY A 665 9.37 39.53 8.21
C GLY A 665 9.38 38.25 7.39
N PHE A 666 9.83 37.16 8.01
CA PHE A 666 9.80 35.82 7.43
C PHE A 666 9.28 34.80 8.45
N GLU A 667 8.73 33.70 7.98
CA GLU A 667 8.18 32.63 8.82
C GLU A 667 8.37 31.27 8.14
N PRO A 668 8.58 30.17 8.90
CA PRO A 668 8.24 28.84 8.43
C PRO A 668 6.73 28.74 8.13
N VAL A 669 6.37 28.03 7.07
CA VAL A 669 4.97 27.90 6.65
C VAL A 669 4.31 26.73 7.38
N LEU A 670 3.71 27.02 8.53
CA LEU A 670 3.04 26.00 9.37
C LEU A 670 1.59 25.71 8.95
N THR A 671 1.04 26.48 8.01
CA THR A 671 -0.38 26.40 7.60
C THR A 671 -0.69 25.21 6.69
N TYR A 672 0.31 24.48 6.20
CA TYR A 672 0.09 23.33 5.34
C TYR A 672 -0.57 22.19 6.13
N LYS A 673 -1.53 21.50 5.50
CA LYS A 673 -2.28 20.42 6.15
C LYS A 673 -1.34 19.30 6.64
N SER A 674 -0.28 19.00 5.91
CA SER A 674 0.73 18.00 6.29
C SER A 674 1.56 18.33 7.54
N ILE A 675 1.57 19.60 7.97
CA ILE A 675 2.27 20.01 9.20
C ILE A 675 1.44 19.68 10.43
N MET A 676 0.11 19.64 10.29
CA MET A 676 -0.83 19.36 11.40
C MET A 676 -0.65 20.34 12.57
N ALA A 677 -0.43 21.62 12.26
CA ALA A 677 -0.45 22.67 13.28
C ALA A 677 -1.85 22.73 13.97
N PRO A 678 -1.94 23.06 15.27
CA PRO A 678 -0.87 23.56 16.12
C PRO A 678 0.18 22.50 16.52
N LEU A 679 1.47 22.87 16.41
CA LEU A 679 2.58 22.04 16.88
C LEU A 679 2.76 22.20 18.38
N GLU A 680 2.77 21.12 19.14
CA GLU A 680 2.96 21.14 20.60
C GLU A 680 4.35 20.61 20.97
N LEU A 681 5.15 21.42 21.68
CA LEU A 681 6.48 21.05 22.17
C LEU A 681 6.47 20.95 23.69
N ARG A 682 6.31 19.72 24.18
CA ARG A 682 6.27 19.44 25.62
C ARG A 682 7.65 19.54 26.26
N GLY A 683 7.68 20.04 27.50
CA GLY A 683 8.90 20.12 28.31
C GLY A 683 9.87 21.23 27.91
N ARG A 684 9.59 21.99 26.85
CA ARG A 684 10.42 23.09 26.34
C ARG A 684 9.76 24.43 26.67
N SER A 685 10.56 25.44 27.00
CA SER A 685 10.10 26.79 27.40
C SER A 685 10.94 27.92 26.80
N ARG A 686 12.07 27.59 26.18
CA ARG A 686 12.98 28.54 25.54
C ARG A 686 13.16 28.19 24.09
N MET A 687 13.51 29.20 23.29
CA MET A 687 13.94 29.03 21.92
C MET A 687 15.29 29.69 21.74
N LEU A 688 16.25 28.98 21.17
CA LEU A 688 17.58 29.48 20.84
C LEU A 688 17.69 29.57 19.32
N VAL A 689 18.26 30.66 18.82
CA VAL A 689 18.44 30.89 17.39
C VAL A 689 19.87 31.34 17.14
N ASP A 690 20.60 30.61 16.32
CA ASP A 690 21.94 31.05 15.91
C ASP A 690 21.79 32.06 14.77
N VAL A 691 22.39 33.22 14.95
CA VAL A 691 22.30 34.34 14.02
C VAL A 691 23.69 34.86 13.69
N PHE A 692 23.94 35.13 12.42
CA PHE A 692 25.13 35.84 11.97
C PHE A 692 24.74 37.09 11.19
N ASN A 693 25.27 38.23 11.65
CA ASN A 693 25.00 39.54 11.08
C ASN A 693 26.29 40.08 10.43
N PRO A 694 26.43 39.99 9.10
CA PRO A 694 27.61 40.50 8.40
C PRO A 694 27.60 42.02 8.23
N ASP A 695 26.46 42.68 8.45
CA ASP A 695 26.33 44.12 8.29
C ASP A 695 26.99 44.90 9.41
N THR A 696 27.34 46.16 9.11
CA THR A 696 27.96 47.08 10.07
C THR A 696 26.96 47.77 11.00
N VAL A 697 25.72 47.29 11.07
CA VAL A 697 24.64 47.90 11.85
C VAL A 697 23.98 46.83 12.71
N LYS A 698 23.70 47.19 13.96
CA LYS A 698 22.94 46.33 14.87
C LYS A 698 21.49 46.21 14.42
N LYS A 699 20.89 45.05 14.66
CA LYS A 699 19.49 44.74 14.30
C LYS A 699 18.76 44.25 15.54
N ASN A 700 17.43 44.20 15.49
CA ASN A 700 16.62 43.58 16.53
C ASN A 700 15.85 42.42 15.90
N LEU A 701 15.86 41.24 16.53
CA LEU A 701 15.06 40.11 16.10
C LEU A 701 13.90 39.94 17.07
N LYS A 702 12.68 40.13 16.57
CA LYS A 702 11.45 39.84 17.29
C LYS A 702 10.88 38.51 16.83
N VAL A 703 10.47 37.68 17.78
CA VAL A 703 9.85 36.38 17.52
C VAL A 703 8.47 36.31 18.16
N GLU A 704 7.48 35.91 17.37
CA GLU A 704 6.09 35.76 17.81
C GLU A 704 5.96 34.80 19.01
N GLY A 705 5.44 35.30 20.13
CA GLY A 705 5.22 34.52 21.36
C GLY A 705 6.47 34.31 22.23
N PHE A 706 7.61 34.92 21.87
CA PHE A 706 8.91 34.69 22.49
C PHE A 706 9.68 35.98 22.86
N GLY A 707 9.16 37.15 22.47
CA GLY A 707 9.77 38.44 22.74
C GLY A 707 10.75 38.92 21.66
N GLU A 708 11.75 39.71 22.05
CA GLU A 708 12.74 40.31 21.16
C GLU A 708 14.17 40.26 21.74
N ALA A 709 15.17 40.26 20.86
CA ALA A 709 16.58 40.25 21.23
C ALA A 709 17.42 41.07 20.25
N GLU A 710 18.37 41.86 20.78
CA GLU A 710 19.31 42.62 19.96
C GLU A 710 20.34 41.71 19.29
N ILE A 711 20.47 41.82 17.97
CA ILE A 711 21.54 41.21 17.17
C ILE A 711 22.73 42.17 17.16
N LYS A 712 23.80 41.80 17.86
CA LYS A 712 25.03 42.59 17.95
C LYS A 712 25.73 42.66 16.60
N GLN A 713 26.37 43.80 16.35
CA GLN A 713 27.27 43.99 15.22
C GLN A 713 28.60 43.27 15.49
N GLN A 714 28.72 42.02 15.05
CA GLN A 714 29.95 41.24 15.17
C GLN A 714 30.06 40.21 14.05
N LEU A 715 31.28 40.01 13.55
CA LEU A 715 31.56 39.11 12.42
C LEU A 715 31.73 37.64 12.87
N ASN A 716 30.86 37.18 13.76
CA ASN A 716 30.77 35.81 14.22
C ASN A 716 29.32 35.43 14.57
N TRP A 717 29.03 34.14 14.58
CA TRP A 717 27.75 33.61 15.02
C TRP A 717 27.47 33.97 16.48
N GLN A 718 26.21 34.29 16.76
CA GLN A 718 25.71 34.56 18.10
C GLN A 718 24.40 33.82 18.33
N THR A 719 24.27 33.18 19.49
CA THR A 719 23.03 32.50 19.87
C THR A 719 22.15 33.48 20.65
N LEU A 720 20.99 33.77 20.08
CA LEU A 720 19.94 34.54 20.75
C LEU A 720 19.07 33.57 21.55
N VAL A 721 18.66 33.96 22.76
CA VAL A 721 17.82 33.14 23.64
C VAL A 721 16.52 33.88 23.90
N PHE A 722 15.42 33.21 23.62
CA PHE A 722 14.06 33.71 23.82
C PHE A 722 13.30 32.83 24.80
N THR A 723 12.37 33.42 25.55
CA THR A 723 11.53 32.69 26.53
C THR A 723 10.09 32.76 26.10
N TYR A 724 9.39 31.62 26.12
CA TYR A 724 7.99 31.56 25.74
C TYR A 724 7.13 32.42 26.67
N GLU A 725 6.30 33.29 26.10
CA GLU A 725 5.54 34.30 26.85
C GLU A 725 4.33 33.72 27.61
N LYS A 726 3.86 32.53 27.22
CA LYS A 726 2.70 31.86 27.83
C LYS A 726 3.13 30.79 28.83
N GLU A 727 2.26 30.50 29.80
CA GLU A 727 2.42 29.34 30.68
C GLU A 727 2.03 28.04 29.95
N GLY A 728 2.77 26.95 30.18
CA GLY A 728 2.50 25.63 29.60
C GLY A 728 3.46 25.23 28.48
N PRO A 729 3.15 24.17 27.72
CA PRO A 729 3.96 23.74 26.58
C PRO A 729 3.95 24.79 25.48
N ILE A 730 5.02 24.85 24.68
CA ILE A 730 5.05 25.72 23.51
C ILE A 730 4.04 25.17 22.49
N THR A 731 3.09 26.01 22.09
CA THR A 731 2.12 25.71 21.03
C THR A 731 2.32 26.67 19.87
N LEU A 732 2.60 26.14 18.68
CA LEU A 732 2.89 26.90 17.46
C LEU A 732 1.78 26.70 16.41
N GLU A 733 0.92 27.69 16.24
CA GLU A 733 0.03 27.81 15.07
C GLU A 733 0.71 28.58 13.93
N SER A 734 1.55 29.55 14.30
CA SER A 734 2.49 30.26 13.43
C SER A 734 3.76 30.56 14.22
N LEU A 735 4.84 30.88 13.50
CA LEU A 735 6.10 31.30 14.09
C LEU A 735 6.71 32.42 13.24
N LYS A 736 6.43 33.68 13.55
CA LYS A 736 6.93 34.82 12.78
C LYS A 736 8.21 35.41 13.36
N PHE A 737 9.21 35.57 12.50
CA PHE A 737 10.43 36.29 12.77
C PHE A 737 10.37 37.66 12.10
N THR A 738 10.60 38.73 12.86
CA THR A 738 10.68 40.10 12.34
C THR A 738 12.04 40.69 12.64
N VAL A 739 12.77 41.05 11.60
CA VAL A 739 14.04 41.77 11.69
C VAL A 739 13.76 43.26 11.60
N GLU A 740 14.12 43.99 12.65
CA GLU A 740 14.11 45.45 12.66
C GLU A 740 15.49 45.97 12.28
N ASP A 741 15.57 46.71 11.18
CA ASP A 741 16.80 47.23 10.59
C ASP A 741 16.61 48.66 10.07
N ASN A 742 17.31 49.60 10.70
CA ASN A 742 17.23 51.02 10.36
C ASN A 742 17.90 51.38 9.01
N SER A 743 18.71 50.49 8.44
CA SER A 743 19.42 50.69 7.17
C SER A 743 18.50 50.54 5.94
N LYS A 744 17.28 50.05 6.15
CA LYS A 744 16.26 49.73 5.14
C LYS A 744 16.59 48.58 4.18
N ASN A 745 17.85 48.21 4.02
CA ASN A 745 18.29 46.98 3.37
C ASN A 745 19.38 46.32 4.21
N GLY A 746 19.55 45.02 4.03
CA GLY A 746 20.56 44.28 4.77
C GLY A 746 20.52 42.79 4.45
N GLU A 747 21.41 42.07 5.11
CA GLU A 747 21.46 40.62 5.04
C GLU A 747 21.67 39.99 6.41
N ILE A 748 21.16 38.77 6.60
CA ILE A 748 21.27 38.04 7.85
C ILE A 748 21.35 36.55 7.56
N TYR A 749 22.13 35.85 8.37
CA TYR A 749 22.19 34.39 8.35
C TYR A 749 21.52 33.85 9.61
N ILE A 750 20.71 32.81 9.45
CA ILE A 750 19.99 32.15 10.53
C ILE A 750 20.20 30.66 10.41
N ASP A 751 20.51 30.03 11.53
CA ASP A 751 20.78 28.60 11.60
C ASP A 751 20.28 28.04 12.94
N ASN A 752 20.12 26.72 12.98
CA ASN A 752 19.98 25.91 14.18
C ASN A 752 19.01 26.48 15.23
N ILE A 753 17.72 26.48 14.89
CA ILE A 753 16.64 26.93 15.78
C ILE A 753 16.34 25.82 16.79
N ARG A 754 16.69 25.98 18.06
CA ARG A 754 16.53 24.93 19.08
C ARG A 754 15.43 25.31 20.07
N PHE A 755 14.58 24.35 20.44
CA PHE A 755 13.64 24.52 21.56
C PHE A 755 14.18 23.79 22.77
N GLU A 756 14.32 24.46 23.92
CA GLU A 756 14.91 23.95 25.18
C GLU A 756 13.94 24.02 26.36
#